data_AF-A0A2T6B8L5-F1
#
_entry.id   AF-A0A2T6B8L5-F1
#
_cell.length_a   1.000
_cell.length_b   1.000
_cell.length_c   1.000
_cell.angle_alpha   90.00
_cell.angle_beta   90.00
_cell.angle_gamma   90.00
#
_symmetry.space_group_name_H-M   'P 1'
#
loop_
_entity.id
_entity.type
_entity.pdbx_description
1 polymer ?
#
loop_
_entity_poly.entity_id
_entity_poly.type
_entity_poly.pdbx_seq_one_letter_code
_entity_poly.pdbx_strand_id
1 'polypeptide(L)'
;MLMRSQSAREGDGPLSGFVWAGEGDPSWIRFRTDPRSGVMSGIHLSACNGTVPRGTPFRFRFQNGDQAIRGSVGVAMLILGQLSRDPVRLEGEVSRVADPHAQLAAWQDFLGGGDPAAKRPEEERRLILPREVHDRTLAGQGLHRRMGDGDLVLARGAQLRLGAPMSGFDTITAARDRSLPFQTGQMGDLDLDQAREALVSVSRPSPIAVAWYATPRGDQARYRMQAARAMPILAGMIAESRELSRAVDLLEPIQPLLTERTGLPKASVKRISRLTVPAPAAPLFEAGEAVRGEDALGVNRTRRFSVSGVVSLDKAMRYLAELPPDRTPRDDPEWAAFYDVLSGCAVPIANAFDLPVRDLLNASGGNWVEYRATLARAADFDPDRFDRRTMALTTIDAIEAIEGFSRTALMPQVLASIAGTGEPLPAVTGEFLIDGFEASAKLVLGNAKNLAAHLFEVARRYAGRIPAMMEAEGRITAETDQEGRFDRYGDTAFPILTETYHASNGLIVRPLRNFDELREEGQRMRHCVGGYTSKARDARCHLFSIRSADEQTSLSTLELTGLEGEDPVTAAANIGIVQNRAERNGQPNAEARAATEEFMRGIKGGGVPIRFEEILAWKRARVQPNGPARVHRPETTWESVLEHDWKNERMRSALWAEWRTVMGGRIGKAHNPGVIYTERAARDLVASMSPRAAAILLDQERAAREREGALPNPA
;
A
#
# COMPACT_ATOMS: atom_id res chain seq x y z
N MET A 1 -14.61 32.59 -15.21
CA MET A 1 -13.67 33.05 -14.15
C MET A 1 -12.24 32.81 -14.64
N LEU A 2 -11.38 33.83 -14.64
CA LEU A 2 -9.97 33.64 -15.04
C LEU A 2 -9.22 32.94 -13.90
N MET A 3 -8.80 31.70 -14.16
CA MET A 3 -7.97 30.91 -13.25
C MET A 3 -6.55 31.46 -13.30
N ARG A 4 -5.95 31.68 -12.13
CA ARG A 4 -4.59 32.23 -12.02
C ARG A 4 -3.66 31.18 -11.46
N SER A 5 -2.38 31.30 -11.81
CA SER A 5 -1.32 30.47 -11.23
C SER A 5 -0.12 31.32 -10.90
N GLN A 6 0.58 30.95 -9.84
CA GLN A 6 1.89 31.48 -9.50
C GLN A 6 2.80 30.27 -9.26
N SER A 7 3.94 30.24 -9.95
CA SER A 7 4.96 29.22 -9.77
C SER A 7 6.28 29.88 -9.42
N ALA A 8 6.99 29.35 -8.44
CA ALA A 8 8.36 29.75 -8.13
C ALA A 8 9.32 28.75 -8.77
N ARG A 9 10.31 29.26 -9.52
CA ARG A 9 11.42 28.49 -10.07
C ARG A 9 12.70 28.93 -9.37
N GLU A 10 13.26 28.07 -8.53
CA GLU A 10 14.62 28.23 -8.00
C GLU A 10 15.46 27.01 -8.42
N GLY A 11 16.26 27.16 -9.50
CA GLY A 11 17.22 26.15 -9.96
C GLY A 11 16.64 24.75 -10.27
N ASP A 12 17.47 23.71 -10.16
CA ASP A 12 17.09 22.28 -10.25
C ASP A 12 16.22 21.78 -9.06
N GLY A 13 15.62 22.70 -8.30
CA GLY A 13 14.81 22.42 -7.13
C GLY A 13 13.38 21.97 -7.44
N PRO A 14 12.60 21.58 -6.41
CA PRO A 14 11.20 21.21 -6.58
C PRO A 14 10.37 22.41 -7.04
N LEU A 15 9.56 22.22 -8.08
CA LEU A 15 8.62 23.23 -8.56
C LEU A 15 7.47 23.35 -7.58
N SER A 16 7.14 24.55 -7.12
CA SER A 16 5.96 24.77 -6.27
C SER A 16 5.09 25.88 -6.82
N GLY A 17 3.80 25.80 -6.55
CA GLY A 17 2.87 26.81 -7.02
C GLY A 17 1.47 26.70 -6.45
N PHE A 18 0.65 27.66 -6.88
CA PHE A 18 -0.75 27.77 -6.54
C PHE A 18 -1.61 27.79 -7.80
N VAL A 19 -2.80 27.22 -7.71
CA VAL A 19 -3.88 27.36 -8.69
C VAL A 19 -5.15 27.68 -7.93
N TRP A 20 -5.91 28.68 -8.35
CA TRP A 20 -7.14 29.07 -7.65
C TRP A 20 -8.21 29.62 -8.60
N ALA A 21 -9.47 29.51 -8.16
CA ALA A 21 -10.65 29.91 -8.94
C ALA A 21 -11.18 31.28 -8.48
N GLY A 22 -10.69 32.36 -9.12
CA GLY A 22 -11.10 33.77 -8.97
C GLY A 22 -10.64 34.49 -7.71
N GLU A 23 -11.17 35.68 -7.42
CA GLU A 23 -10.52 36.61 -6.46
C GLU A 23 -11.12 36.63 -5.05
N GLY A 24 -12.43 36.37 -4.92
CA GLY A 24 -13.14 36.43 -3.63
C GLY A 24 -13.43 35.04 -3.08
N ASP A 25 -12.72 34.66 -2.01
CA ASP A 25 -12.83 33.36 -1.33
C ASP A 25 -12.80 32.15 -2.28
N PRO A 26 -11.72 31.98 -3.06
CA PRO A 26 -11.65 30.94 -4.07
C PRO A 26 -11.42 29.56 -3.43
N SER A 27 -11.88 28.51 -4.10
CA SER A 27 -11.26 27.18 -3.94
C SER A 27 -9.87 27.22 -4.58
N TRP A 28 -8.91 26.53 -3.99
CA TRP A 28 -7.52 26.59 -4.42
C TRP A 28 -6.74 25.31 -4.17
N ILE A 29 -5.63 25.16 -4.91
CA ILE A 29 -4.64 24.11 -4.76
C ILE A 29 -3.27 24.75 -4.56
N ARG A 30 -2.55 24.28 -3.54
CA ARG A 30 -1.09 24.45 -3.41
C ARG A 30 -0.43 23.13 -3.76
N PHE A 31 0.59 23.15 -4.60
CA PHE A 31 1.29 21.95 -5.02
C PHE A 31 2.80 22.14 -5.01
N ARG A 32 3.51 21.01 -4.92
CA ARG A 32 4.94 20.86 -5.08
C ARG A 32 5.20 19.63 -5.94
N THR A 33 6.05 19.77 -6.94
CA THR A 33 6.43 18.74 -7.89
C THR A 33 7.94 18.54 -7.85
N ASP A 34 8.35 17.30 -7.61
CA ASP A 34 9.73 16.88 -7.72
C ASP A 34 10.01 16.43 -9.17
N PRO A 35 10.86 17.16 -9.92
CA PRO A 35 11.17 16.83 -11.31
C PRO A 35 11.95 15.51 -11.45
N ARG A 36 12.66 15.07 -10.41
CA ARG A 36 13.45 13.82 -10.47
C ARG A 36 12.56 12.59 -10.38
N SER A 37 11.65 12.58 -9.42
CA SER A 37 10.72 11.46 -9.23
C SER A 37 9.46 11.55 -10.11
N GLY A 38 9.21 12.71 -10.72
CA GLY A 38 7.96 12.99 -11.44
C GLY A 38 6.74 13.00 -10.52
N VAL A 39 6.91 13.20 -9.22
CA VAL A 39 5.82 13.17 -8.25
C VAL A 39 5.41 14.59 -7.89
N MET A 40 4.13 14.90 -8.12
CA MET A 40 3.45 16.08 -7.59
C MET A 40 2.66 15.72 -6.34
N SER A 41 2.72 16.57 -5.34
CA SER A 41 1.97 16.46 -4.10
C SER A 41 1.43 17.82 -3.72
N GLY A 42 0.25 17.88 -3.11
CA GLY A 42 -0.36 19.15 -2.76
C GLY A 42 -1.58 19.01 -1.88
N ILE A 43 -2.22 20.15 -1.65
CA ILE A 43 -3.44 20.28 -0.87
C ILE A 43 -4.42 21.12 -1.68
N HIS A 44 -5.64 20.61 -1.80
CA HIS A 44 -6.81 21.37 -2.22
C HIS A 44 -7.54 21.91 -1.00
N LEU A 45 -7.89 23.20 -0.96
CA LEU A 45 -8.88 23.75 -0.04
C LEU A 45 -10.10 24.27 -0.82
N SER A 46 -11.30 24.00 -0.31
CA SER A 46 -12.52 24.66 -0.80
C SER A 46 -12.57 26.13 -0.38
N ALA A 47 -13.46 26.90 -1.01
CA ALA A 47 -13.89 28.19 -0.48
C ALA A 47 -14.37 28.08 0.99
N CYS A 48 -14.17 29.14 1.77
CA CYS A 48 -14.59 29.20 3.17
C CYS A 48 -16.11 29.36 3.29
N ASN A 49 -16.72 30.20 2.46
CA ASN A 49 -18.15 30.55 2.47
C ASN A 49 -18.70 30.86 3.87
N GLY A 50 -17.94 31.62 4.67
CA GLY A 50 -18.33 31.95 6.05
C GLY A 50 -18.12 30.82 7.07
N THR A 51 -17.48 29.72 6.67
CA THR A 51 -17.17 28.57 7.55
C THR A 51 -15.76 28.04 7.32
N VAL A 52 -15.39 26.96 8.00
CA VAL A 52 -14.08 26.32 7.86
C VAL A 52 -14.02 25.56 6.52
N PRO A 53 -13.01 25.82 5.66
CA PRO A 53 -12.91 25.15 4.36
C PRO A 53 -12.55 23.67 4.49
N ARG A 54 -12.94 22.88 3.48
CA ARG A 54 -12.57 21.47 3.35
C ARG A 54 -11.22 21.33 2.69
N GLY A 55 -10.34 20.54 3.30
CA GLY A 55 -9.00 20.26 2.78
C GLY A 55 -8.82 18.82 2.36
N THR A 56 -8.25 18.62 1.17
CA THR A 56 -7.97 17.29 0.61
C THR A 56 -6.53 17.26 0.10
N PRO A 57 -5.64 16.48 0.73
CA PRO A 57 -4.30 16.28 0.20
C PRO A 57 -4.38 15.39 -1.04
N PHE A 58 -3.45 15.57 -1.97
CA PHE A 58 -3.36 14.74 -3.17
C PHE A 58 -1.91 14.44 -3.54
N ARG A 59 -1.75 13.38 -4.32
CA ARG A 59 -0.51 13.01 -4.98
C ARG A 59 -0.80 12.61 -6.42
N PHE A 60 0.03 13.08 -7.34
CA PHE A 60 -0.02 12.74 -8.75
C PHE A 60 1.36 12.28 -9.21
N ARG A 61 1.44 11.22 -10.01
CA ARG A 61 2.70 10.75 -10.61
C ARG A 61 2.67 10.94 -12.12
N PHE A 62 3.56 11.79 -12.62
CA PHE A 62 3.84 11.96 -14.04
C PHE A 62 4.57 10.73 -14.59
N GLN A 63 4.51 10.52 -15.91
CA GLN A 63 5.23 9.41 -16.55
C GLN A 63 6.75 9.64 -16.58
N ASN A 64 7.18 10.90 -16.64
CA ASN A 64 8.60 11.28 -16.57
C ASN A 64 8.78 12.69 -15.96
N GLY A 65 10.02 13.04 -15.64
CA GLY A 65 10.38 14.31 -15.01
C GLY A 65 10.12 15.55 -15.86
N ASP A 66 10.34 15.49 -17.17
CA ASP A 66 10.11 16.61 -18.09
C ASP A 66 8.61 16.97 -18.17
N GLN A 67 7.73 15.97 -18.21
CA GLN A 67 6.29 16.18 -18.06
C GLN A 67 5.94 16.83 -16.73
N ALA A 68 6.60 16.42 -15.64
CA ALA A 68 6.36 17.01 -14.32
C ALA A 68 6.71 18.51 -14.32
N ILE A 69 7.79 18.90 -15.00
CA ILE A 69 8.20 20.30 -15.13
C ILE A 69 7.19 21.11 -15.94
N ARG A 70 6.80 20.61 -17.10
CA ARG A 70 5.91 21.35 -18.03
C ARG A 70 4.46 21.33 -17.59
N GLY A 71 4.08 20.30 -16.82
CA GLY A 71 2.70 19.89 -16.66
C GLY A 71 2.02 20.10 -15.32
N SER A 72 2.78 20.48 -14.30
CA SER A 72 2.26 20.60 -12.94
C SER A 72 1.04 21.53 -12.82
N VAL A 73 1.07 22.67 -13.51
CA VAL A 73 -0.03 23.65 -13.47
C VAL A 73 -1.30 23.09 -14.11
N GLY A 74 -1.20 22.51 -15.31
CA GLY A 74 -2.35 21.94 -16.02
C GLY A 74 -3.00 20.79 -15.25
N VAL A 75 -2.19 19.89 -14.67
CA VAL A 75 -2.71 18.80 -13.82
C VAL A 75 -3.33 19.35 -12.54
N ALA A 76 -2.71 20.34 -11.89
CA ALA A 76 -3.29 20.98 -10.71
C ALA A 76 -4.65 21.64 -11.01
N MET A 77 -4.82 22.25 -12.19
CA MET A 77 -6.11 22.81 -12.63
C MET A 77 -7.20 21.74 -12.77
N LEU A 78 -6.87 20.59 -13.36
CA LEU A 78 -7.78 19.46 -13.50
C LEU A 78 -8.17 18.86 -12.13
N ILE A 79 -7.21 18.75 -11.22
CA ILE A 79 -7.47 18.30 -9.85
C ILE A 79 -8.38 19.32 -9.13
N LEU A 80 -8.15 20.62 -9.30
CA LEU A 80 -8.98 21.66 -8.70
C LEU A 80 -10.42 21.52 -9.19
N GLY A 81 -10.65 21.51 -10.51
CA GLY A 81 -12.00 21.38 -11.05
C GLY A 81 -12.72 20.10 -10.63
N GLN A 82 -11.99 18.98 -10.55
CA GLN A 82 -12.56 17.71 -10.08
C GLN A 82 -12.97 17.75 -8.60
N LEU A 83 -12.20 18.45 -7.75
CA LEU A 83 -12.45 18.51 -6.30
C LEU A 83 -13.45 19.61 -5.92
N SER A 84 -13.42 20.75 -6.61
CA SER A 84 -14.35 21.85 -6.40
C SER A 84 -15.69 21.64 -7.11
N ARG A 85 -15.76 20.66 -8.03
CA ARG A 85 -16.87 20.41 -8.95
C ARG A 85 -17.09 21.56 -9.96
N ASP A 86 -16.05 22.35 -10.21
CA ASP A 86 -16.07 23.37 -11.27
C ASP A 86 -15.53 22.73 -12.57
N PRO A 87 -16.31 22.66 -13.65
CA PRO A 87 -15.87 22.06 -14.91
C PRO A 87 -14.66 22.78 -15.52
N VAL A 88 -13.72 21.99 -16.07
CA VAL A 88 -12.52 22.49 -16.74
C VAL A 88 -12.68 22.37 -18.24
N ARG A 89 -12.50 23.48 -18.97
CA ARG A 89 -12.61 23.53 -20.43
C ARG A 89 -11.37 24.09 -21.07
N LEU A 90 -11.13 23.69 -22.32
CA LEU A 90 -10.06 24.28 -23.10
C LEU A 90 -10.42 25.68 -23.56
N GLU A 91 -9.43 26.55 -23.52
CA GLU A 91 -9.51 27.89 -24.07
C GLU A 91 -9.96 27.85 -25.55
N GLY A 92 -10.98 28.65 -25.87
CA GLY A 92 -11.58 28.73 -27.21
C GLY A 92 -12.61 27.65 -27.54
N GLU A 93 -12.84 26.66 -26.67
CA GLU A 93 -13.92 25.70 -26.88
C GLU A 93 -15.28 26.26 -26.43
N VAL A 94 -16.13 26.55 -27.41
CA VAL A 94 -17.53 26.90 -27.19
C VAL A 94 -18.31 25.61 -26.92
N SER A 95 -19.18 25.60 -25.91
CA SER A 95 -20.07 24.46 -25.60
C SER A 95 -20.85 24.06 -26.86
N ARG A 96 -20.58 22.87 -27.42
CA ARG A 96 -21.26 22.41 -28.64
C ARG A 96 -22.57 21.65 -28.37
N VAL A 97 -22.89 21.36 -27.13
CA VAL A 97 -24.07 20.56 -26.76
C VAL A 97 -24.89 21.34 -25.72
N ALA A 98 -26.20 21.38 -25.92
CA ALA A 98 -27.17 21.84 -24.92
C ALA A 98 -27.05 20.92 -23.71
N ASP A 99 -26.75 21.49 -22.54
CA ASP A 99 -26.54 20.75 -21.30
C ASP A 99 -27.71 19.75 -21.08
N PRO A 100 -27.45 18.43 -21.12
CA PRO A 100 -28.48 17.42 -20.90
C PRO A 100 -29.09 17.51 -19.51
N HIS A 101 -28.34 18.02 -18.51
CA HIS A 101 -28.86 18.29 -17.18
C HIS A 101 -29.74 19.55 -17.15
N ALA A 102 -29.42 20.60 -17.90
CA ALA A 102 -30.34 21.72 -18.12
C ALA A 102 -31.61 21.28 -18.86
N GLN A 103 -31.52 20.34 -19.82
CA GLN A 103 -32.71 19.76 -20.44
C GLN A 103 -33.53 18.92 -19.47
N LEU A 104 -32.89 18.09 -18.63
CA LEU A 104 -33.56 17.24 -17.64
C LEU A 104 -34.16 18.07 -16.49
N ALA A 105 -33.46 19.11 -16.04
CA ALA A 105 -33.93 20.07 -15.04
C ALA A 105 -35.06 20.93 -15.59
N ALA A 106 -34.96 21.43 -16.83
CA ALA A 106 -36.06 22.10 -17.50
C ALA A 106 -37.28 21.18 -17.70
N TRP A 107 -37.05 19.87 -17.93
CA TRP A 107 -38.11 18.87 -17.98
C TRP A 107 -38.73 18.61 -16.61
N GLN A 108 -37.93 18.53 -15.55
CA GLN A 108 -38.40 18.33 -14.17
C GLN A 108 -39.15 19.56 -13.65
N ASP A 109 -38.70 20.76 -13.98
CA ASP A 109 -39.38 22.03 -13.67
C ASP A 109 -40.68 22.16 -14.48
N PHE A 110 -40.68 21.76 -15.76
CA PHE A 110 -41.88 21.70 -16.58
C PHE A 110 -42.94 20.73 -16.03
N LEU A 111 -42.51 19.57 -15.49
CA LEU A 111 -43.41 18.57 -14.91
C LEU A 111 -43.79 18.86 -13.45
N GLY A 112 -43.01 19.67 -12.72
CA GLY A 112 -43.14 19.88 -11.28
C GLY A 112 -44.11 20.97 -10.85
N GLY A 113 -44.58 21.84 -11.75
CA GLY A 113 -45.62 22.85 -11.48
C GLY A 113 -45.31 23.86 -10.35
N GLY A 114 -44.07 23.90 -9.88
CA GLY A 114 -43.62 24.74 -8.78
C GLY A 114 -43.17 26.12 -9.25
N ASP A 115 -43.49 27.13 -8.46
CA ASP A 115 -43.06 28.53 -8.56
C ASP A 115 -41.58 28.64 -9.01
N PRO A 116 -41.24 29.41 -10.06
CA PRO A 116 -39.87 29.52 -10.57
C PRO A 116 -38.95 30.15 -9.53
N ALA A 117 -38.44 29.30 -8.63
CA ALA A 117 -37.46 29.64 -7.63
C ALA A 117 -36.21 30.17 -8.33
N ALA A 118 -35.92 31.46 -8.07
CA ALA A 118 -34.66 32.14 -8.26
C ALA A 118 -33.89 31.74 -9.53
N LYS A 119 -34.00 32.55 -10.58
CA LYS A 119 -32.95 32.69 -11.60
C LYS A 119 -31.60 32.77 -10.89
N ARG A 120 -30.86 31.66 -10.79
CA ARG A 120 -29.43 31.76 -10.54
C ARG A 120 -28.88 32.50 -11.75
N PRO A 121 -28.23 33.66 -11.59
CA PRO A 121 -27.37 34.18 -12.64
C PRO A 121 -26.14 33.28 -12.66
N GLU A 122 -26.31 32.05 -13.16
CA GLU A 122 -25.22 31.11 -13.35
C GLU A 122 -24.54 31.48 -14.69
N GLU A 123 -23.71 32.52 -14.64
CA GLU A 123 -22.42 32.39 -15.30
C GLU A 123 -21.77 31.16 -14.65
N GLU A 124 -22.03 30.00 -15.25
CA GLU A 124 -21.55 28.71 -14.77
C GLU A 124 -20.06 28.83 -14.47
N ARG A 125 -19.68 28.60 -13.20
CA ARG A 125 -18.29 28.74 -12.74
C ARG A 125 -17.44 27.72 -13.49
N ARG A 126 -16.86 28.15 -14.60
CA ARG A 126 -16.00 27.33 -15.45
C ARG A 126 -14.55 27.75 -15.28
N LEU A 127 -13.69 26.74 -15.22
CA LEU A 127 -12.24 26.88 -15.22
C LEU A 127 -11.75 26.75 -16.66
N ILE A 128 -10.99 27.74 -17.14
CA ILE A 128 -10.44 27.74 -18.50
C ILE A 128 -8.98 27.31 -18.44
N LEU A 129 -8.67 26.17 -19.05
CA LEU A 129 -7.34 25.64 -19.23
C LEU A 129 -6.74 26.22 -20.52
N PRO A 130 -5.64 27.01 -20.44
CA PRO A 130 -4.98 27.55 -21.63
C PRO A 130 -4.56 26.43 -22.56
N ARG A 131 -4.76 26.63 -23.87
CA ARG A 131 -4.49 25.58 -24.87
C ARG A 131 -3.02 25.18 -24.89
N GLU A 132 -2.13 26.16 -24.74
CA GLU A 132 -0.69 25.91 -24.63
C GLU A 132 -0.33 25.03 -23.43
N VAL A 133 -1.01 25.21 -22.29
CA VAL A 133 -0.80 24.38 -21.11
C VAL A 133 -1.29 22.97 -21.40
N HIS A 134 -2.48 22.79 -21.97
CA HIS A 134 -2.97 21.47 -22.36
C HIS A 134 -2.02 20.73 -23.30
N ASP A 135 -1.62 21.37 -24.40
CA ASP A 135 -0.84 20.75 -25.47
C ASP A 135 0.59 20.38 -25.02
N ARG A 136 1.18 21.17 -24.11
CA ARG A 136 2.51 20.87 -23.53
C ARG A 136 2.49 19.81 -22.42
N THR A 137 1.33 19.51 -21.85
CA THR A 137 1.22 18.82 -20.54
C THR A 137 0.56 17.45 -20.62
N LEU A 138 -0.48 17.29 -21.43
CA LEU A 138 -1.47 16.21 -21.23
C LEU A 138 -1.50 15.14 -22.33
N ALA A 139 -0.61 15.23 -23.33
CA ALA A 139 -0.47 14.18 -24.34
C ALA A 139 -0.07 12.85 -23.66
N GLY A 140 -1.03 11.91 -23.58
CA GLY A 140 -0.83 10.57 -23.00
C GLY A 140 -1.16 10.40 -21.50
N GLN A 141 -1.70 11.41 -20.82
CA GLN A 141 -1.94 11.38 -19.35
C GLN A 141 -3.31 10.80 -18.91
N GLY A 142 -3.92 9.90 -19.68
CA GLY A 142 -5.24 9.35 -19.33
C GLY A 142 -6.31 10.45 -19.16
N LEU A 143 -6.18 11.53 -19.92
CA LEU A 143 -7.16 12.61 -19.94
C LEU A 143 -8.38 12.13 -20.73
N HIS A 144 -9.56 12.33 -20.17
CA HIS A 144 -10.80 12.03 -20.87
C HIS A 144 -11.67 13.28 -20.97
N ARG A 145 -12.31 13.44 -22.12
CA ARG A 145 -13.47 14.32 -22.22
C ARG A 145 -14.66 13.58 -21.65
N ARG A 146 -15.38 14.19 -20.73
CA ARG A 146 -16.67 13.66 -20.28
C ARG A 146 -17.61 13.64 -21.49
N MET A 147 -18.21 12.49 -21.78
CA MET A 147 -19.22 12.39 -22.85
C MET A 147 -20.37 13.36 -22.55
N GLY A 148 -20.78 14.14 -23.55
CA GLY A 148 -21.85 15.14 -23.45
C GLY A 148 -21.34 16.57 -23.31
N ASP A 149 -20.52 16.84 -22.29
CA ASP A 149 -20.24 18.22 -21.86
C ASP A 149 -18.93 18.79 -22.44
N GLY A 150 -18.05 17.92 -22.94
CA GLY A 150 -16.73 18.30 -23.47
C GLY A 150 -15.72 18.68 -22.38
N ASP A 151 -16.11 18.63 -21.10
CA ASP A 151 -15.26 18.96 -19.97
C ASP A 151 -14.09 17.98 -19.84
N LEU A 152 -12.93 18.53 -19.48
CA LEU A 152 -11.72 17.77 -19.24
C LEU A 152 -11.73 17.19 -17.83
N VAL A 153 -11.55 15.87 -17.74
CA VAL A 153 -11.43 15.16 -16.48
C VAL A 153 -10.16 14.31 -16.49
N LEU A 154 -9.48 14.30 -15.36
CA LEU A 154 -8.34 13.43 -15.12
C LEU A 154 -8.84 12.04 -14.74
N ALA A 155 -8.42 10.99 -15.45
CA ALA A 155 -8.77 9.63 -15.04
C ALA A 155 -8.36 9.38 -13.58
N ARG A 156 -9.28 8.86 -12.77
CA ARG A 156 -8.94 8.31 -11.46
C ARG A 156 -8.23 6.98 -11.67
N GLY A 157 -6.94 7.04 -11.95
CA GLY A 157 -6.05 5.89 -12.11
C GLY A 157 -4.97 5.84 -11.03
N ALA A 158 -4.05 4.88 -11.16
CA ALA A 158 -2.92 4.70 -10.23
C ALA A 158 -2.04 5.95 -10.06
N GLN A 159 -2.07 6.86 -11.04
CA GLN A 159 -1.33 8.12 -11.04
C GLN A 159 -1.88 9.16 -10.06
N LEU A 160 -3.20 9.33 -9.94
CA LEU A 160 -3.82 10.28 -9.02
C LEU A 160 -4.31 9.57 -7.76
N ARG A 161 -3.72 9.90 -6.62
CA ARG A 161 -4.17 9.46 -5.30
C ARG A 161 -4.65 10.65 -4.49
N LEU A 162 -5.92 10.64 -4.13
CA LEU A 162 -6.46 11.56 -3.13
C LEU A 162 -6.22 10.97 -1.75
N GLY A 163 -5.63 11.76 -0.85
CA GLY A 163 -5.46 11.37 0.54
C GLY A 163 -6.74 11.59 1.35
N ALA A 164 -6.74 11.09 2.58
CA ALA A 164 -7.85 11.33 3.50
C ALA A 164 -8.00 12.83 3.79
N PRO A 165 -9.23 13.35 3.96
CA PRO A 165 -9.48 14.75 4.29
C PRO A 165 -8.61 15.23 5.45
N MET A 166 -8.18 16.48 5.41
CA MET A 166 -7.45 17.14 6.50
C MET A 166 -8.35 17.39 7.70
N SER A 167 -7.75 17.53 8.89
CA SER A 167 -8.51 18.02 10.05
C SER A 167 -8.94 19.47 9.82
N GLY A 168 -10.07 19.88 10.39
CA GLY A 168 -10.52 21.28 10.33
C GLY A 168 -9.48 22.26 10.89
N PHE A 169 -8.69 21.86 11.89
CA PHE A 169 -7.61 22.70 12.41
C PHE A 169 -6.47 22.89 11.41
N ASP A 170 -6.10 21.83 10.69
CA ASP A 170 -5.08 21.92 9.65
C ASP A 170 -5.57 22.74 8.46
N THR A 171 -6.86 22.65 8.10
CA THR A 171 -7.43 23.46 7.01
C THR A 171 -7.48 24.94 7.37
N ILE A 172 -7.82 25.30 8.61
CA ILE A 172 -7.74 26.69 9.08
C ILE A 172 -6.30 27.20 9.03
N THR A 173 -5.35 26.38 9.47
CA THR A 173 -3.92 26.74 9.45
C THR A 173 -3.46 26.98 8.01
N ALA A 174 -3.82 26.10 7.08
CA ALA A 174 -3.51 26.25 5.66
C ALA A 174 -4.24 27.45 5.01
N ALA A 175 -5.48 27.75 5.40
CA ALA A 175 -6.24 28.88 4.90
C ALA A 175 -5.72 30.23 5.43
N ARG A 176 -5.14 30.28 6.63
CA ARG A 176 -4.54 31.49 7.22
C ARG A 176 -3.08 31.72 6.80
N ASP A 177 -2.54 30.89 5.91
CA ASP A 177 -1.17 31.03 5.42
C ASP A 177 -1.01 32.39 4.71
N ARG A 178 -0.14 33.25 5.26
CA ARG A 178 0.09 34.61 4.73
C ARG A 178 0.83 34.60 3.40
N SER A 179 1.37 33.46 2.96
CA SER A 179 2.03 33.30 1.67
C SER A 179 1.07 33.09 0.50
N LEU A 180 -0.25 33.03 0.74
CA LEU A 180 -1.24 32.85 -0.32
C LEU A 180 -1.32 34.10 -1.23
N PRO A 181 -1.34 33.93 -2.57
CA PRO A 181 -1.42 35.05 -3.51
C PRO A 181 -2.86 35.58 -3.75
N PHE A 182 -3.81 35.17 -2.92
CA PHE A 182 -5.22 35.52 -3.02
C PHE A 182 -5.81 35.66 -1.61
N GLN A 183 -6.98 36.31 -1.53
CA GLN A 183 -7.70 36.46 -0.28
C GLN A 183 -8.60 35.26 -0.05
N THR A 184 -8.36 34.52 1.04
CA THR A 184 -9.33 33.55 1.56
C THR A 184 -10.51 34.30 2.18
N GLY A 185 -11.72 33.77 2.07
CA GLY A 185 -12.89 34.34 2.71
C GLY A 185 -12.77 34.37 4.23
N GLN A 186 -13.63 35.17 4.86
CA GLN A 186 -13.73 35.18 6.30
C GLN A 186 -14.37 33.87 6.78
N MET A 187 -13.75 33.23 7.78
CA MET A 187 -14.27 32.00 8.40
C MET A 187 -15.21 32.28 9.59
N GLY A 188 -15.69 33.52 9.71
CA GLY A 188 -16.41 33.99 10.90
C GLY A 188 -15.49 34.24 12.10
N ASP A 189 -16.09 34.65 13.22
CA ASP A 189 -15.42 34.73 14.52
C ASP A 189 -15.46 33.35 15.18
N LEU A 190 -14.33 32.63 15.12
CA LEU A 190 -14.20 31.25 15.57
C LEU A 190 -13.42 31.16 16.87
N ASP A 191 -14.04 30.61 17.92
CA ASP A 191 -13.37 30.23 19.17
C ASP A 191 -12.66 28.87 19.00
N LEU A 192 -11.43 28.93 18.49
CA LEU A 192 -10.66 27.72 18.19
C LEU A 192 -10.22 26.97 19.45
N ASP A 193 -10.11 27.65 20.59
CA ASP A 193 -9.71 27.03 21.85
C ASP A 193 -10.87 26.19 22.40
N GLN A 194 -12.10 26.72 22.35
CA GLN A 194 -13.31 25.95 22.66
C GLN A 194 -13.45 24.72 21.75
N ALA A 195 -13.22 24.87 20.45
CA ALA A 195 -13.27 23.74 19.52
C ALA A 195 -12.19 22.69 19.82
N ARG A 196 -10.97 23.10 20.18
CA ARG A 196 -9.88 22.17 20.56
C ARG A 196 -10.24 21.40 21.83
N GLU A 197 -10.84 22.06 22.82
CA GLU A 197 -11.30 21.40 24.03
C GLU A 197 -12.41 20.38 23.72
N ALA A 198 -13.41 20.76 22.93
CA ALA A 198 -14.52 19.87 22.56
C ALA A 198 -14.08 18.63 21.78
N LEU A 199 -13.06 18.79 20.93
CA LEU A 199 -12.64 17.77 19.96
C LEU A 199 -11.34 17.07 20.34
N VAL A 200 -10.89 17.20 21.60
CA VAL A 200 -9.63 16.61 22.09
C VAL A 200 -9.58 15.08 21.91
N SER A 201 -10.74 14.42 21.99
CA SER A 201 -10.92 12.97 21.82
C SER A 201 -11.28 12.56 20.39
N VAL A 202 -11.22 13.48 19.42
CA VAL A 202 -11.46 13.22 18.00
C VAL A 202 -10.12 13.34 17.27
N SER A 203 -9.60 12.24 16.74
CA SER A 203 -8.25 12.22 16.13
C SER A 203 -8.08 13.11 14.91
N ARG A 204 -9.15 13.30 14.13
CA ARG A 204 -9.14 14.12 12.92
C ARG A 204 -10.50 14.77 12.73
N PRO A 205 -10.83 15.81 13.50
CA PRO A 205 -12.13 16.46 13.44
C PRO A 205 -12.33 17.11 12.07
N SER A 206 -13.52 16.97 11.48
CA SER A 206 -13.81 17.62 10.21
C SER A 206 -13.90 19.15 10.35
N PRO A 207 -13.77 19.89 9.23
CA PRO A 207 -14.10 21.31 9.16
C PRO A 207 -15.46 21.66 9.76
N ILE A 208 -16.48 20.83 9.53
CA ILE A 208 -17.85 21.05 10.04
C ILE A 208 -17.85 20.96 11.56
N ALA A 209 -17.21 19.93 12.12
CA ALA A 209 -17.10 19.76 13.56
C ALA A 209 -16.36 20.93 14.22
N VAL A 210 -15.23 21.34 13.64
CA VAL A 210 -14.47 22.50 14.14
C VAL A 210 -15.32 23.77 14.09
N ALA A 211 -15.99 24.07 12.97
CA ALA A 211 -16.84 25.26 12.86
C ALA A 211 -18.00 25.24 13.88
N TRP A 212 -18.62 24.09 14.09
CA TRP A 212 -19.77 23.96 15.01
C TRP A 212 -19.37 24.15 16.48
N TYR A 213 -18.26 23.57 16.91
CA TYR A 213 -17.76 23.79 18.28
C TYR A 213 -17.01 25.11 18.45
N ALA A 214 -16.54 25.74 17.38
CA ALA A 214 -15.93 27.07 17.43
C ALA A 214 -16.95 28.22 17.42
N THR A 215 -18.25 27.92 17.42
CA THR A 215 -19.27 28.97 17.51
C THR A 215 -19.09 29.75 18.81
N PRO A 216 -19.05 31.09 18.75
CA PRO A 216 -18.73 31.93 19.90
C PRO A 216 -19.81 31.86 20.98
N ARG A 217 -19.52 32.51 22.11
CA ARG A 217 -20.25 32.48 23.38
C ARG A 217 -21.78 32.54 23.23
N GLY A 218 -22.47 31.83 24.12
CA GLY A 218 -23.92 31.79 24.23
C GLY A 218 -24.38 30.48 24.84
N ASP A 219 -25.70 30.33 25.02
CA ASP A 219 -26.28 29.09 25.56
C ASP A 219 -25.99 27.87 24.67
N GLN A 220 -26.03 28.03 23.34
CA GLN A 220 -25.70 26.96 22.39
C GLN A 220 -24.27 26.47 22.56
N ALA A 221 -23.28 27.37 22.65
CA ALA A 221 -21.88 26.99 22.88
C ALA A 221 -21.74 26.15 24.16
N ARG A 222 -22.43 26.53 25.25
CA ARG A 222 -22.46 25.77 26.50
C ARG A 222 -23.05 24.36 26.32
N TYR A 223 -24.17 24.22 25.60
CA TYR A 223 -24.82 22.91 25.36
C TYR A 223 -23.96 22.00 24.49
N ARG A 224 -23.32 22.55 23.46
CA ARG A 224 -22.38 21.83 22.61
C ARG A 224 -21.19 21.31 23.44
N MET A 225 -20.58 22.16 24.26
CA MET A 225 -19.50 21.75 25.16
C MET A 225 -19.94 20.67 26.16
N GLN A 226 -21.16 20.77 26.68
CA GLN A 226 -21.72 19.73 27.55
C GLN A 226 -21.86 18.39 26.81
N ALA A 227 -22.35 18.40 25.56
CA ALA A 227 -22.47 17.19 24.73
C ALA A 227 -21.10 16.57 24.42
N ALA A 228 -20.11 17.39 24.06
CA ALA A 228 -18.74 16.94 23.80
C ALA A 228 -18.11 16.29 25.05
N ARG A 229 -18.21 16.94 26.21
CA ARG A 229 -17.69 16.38 27.48
C ARG A 229 -18.42 15.11 27.91
N ALA A 230 -19.71 14.99 27.61
CA ALA A 230 -20.50 13.80 27.92
C ALA A 230 -20.21 12.63 26.98
N MET A 231 -19.76 12.88 25.75
CA MET A 231 -19.51 11.87 24.72
C MET A 231 -18.25 12.17 23.89
N PRO A 232 -17.04 12.17 24.48
CA PRO A 232 -15.86 12.80 23.87
C PRO A 232 -15.48 12.23 22.50
N ILE A 233 -15.38 10.91 22.36
CA ILE A 233 -15.03 10.30 21.07
C ILE A 233 -16.14 10.42 20.01
N LEU A 234 -17.39 10.71 20.42
CA LEU A 234 -18.53 10.92 19.50
C LEU A 234 -18.73 12.40 19.15
N ALA A 235 -17.96 13.32 19.74
CA ALA A 235 -18.15 14.76 19.57
C ALA A 235 -18.15 15.18 18.09
N GLY A 236 -17.24 14.62 17.28
CA GLY A 236 -17.19 14.86 15.84
C GLY A 236 -18.43 14.37 15.09
N MET A 237 -18.91 13.15 15.41
CA MET A 237 -20.12 12.57 14.80
C MET A 237 -21.38 13.39 15.17
N ILE A 238 -21.47 13.86 16.41
CA ILE A 238 -22.57 14.72 16.87
C ILE A 238 -22.61 16.00 16.05
N ALA A 239 -21.47 16.64 15.83
CA ALA A 239 -21.39 17.89 15.09
C ALA A 239 -21.64 17.73 13.57
N GLU A 240 -21.24 16.59 13.00
CA GLU A 240 -21.38 16.32 11.56
C GLU A 240 -22.77 15.85 11.16
N SER A 241 -23.51 15.21 12.07
CA SER A 241 -24.88 14.79 11.84
C SER A 241 -25.84 15.94 12.12
N ARG A 242 -26.55 16.40 11.08
CA ARG A 242 -27.55 17.48 11.19
C ARG A 242 -28.62 17.21 12.24
N GLU A 243 -29.03 15.96 12.41
CA GLU A 243 -30.06 15.56 13.38
C GLU A 243 -29.52 15.65 14.81
N LEU A 244 -28.30 15.13 15.05
CA LEU A 244 -27.67 15.15 16.37
C LEU A 244 -27.29 16.58 16.78
N SER A 245 -26.69 17.34 15.87
CA SER A 245 -26.28 18.73 16.12
C SER A 245 -27.50 19.60 16.45
N ARG A 246 -28.60 19.43 15.70
CA ARG A 246 -29.86 20.14 15.97
C ARG A 246 -30.46 19.73 17.31
N ALA A 247 -30.48 18.44 17.64
CA ALA A 247 -30.99 17.97 18.93
C ALA A 247 -30.20 18.56 20.11
N VAL A 248 -28.86 18.69 20.00
CA VAL A 248 -28.06 19.38 21.03
C VAL A 248 -28.46 20.86 21.14
N ASP A 249 -28.60 21.56 20.02
CA ASP A 249 -28.96 22.98 20.00
C ASP A 249 -30.39 23.24 20.54
N LEU A 250 -31.28 22.25 20.44
CA LEU A 250 -32.67 22.29 20.93
C LEU A 250 -32.85 21.64 22.32
N LEU A 251 -31.79 21.19 22.98
CA LEU A 251 -31.84 20.48 24.27
C LEU A 251 -32.66 19.19 24.25
N GLU A 252 -32.71 18.51 23.10
CA GLU A 252 -33.39 17.24 22.92
C GLU A 252 -32.48 16.04 23.28
N PRO A 253 -33.06 14.89 23.70
CA PRO A 253 -32.27 13.70 23.99
C PRO A 253 -31.55 13.16 22.74
N ILE A 254 -30.21 13.19 22.73
CA ILE A 254 -29.40 12.68 21.60
C ILE A 254 -29.16 11.16 21.65
N GLN A 255 -29.36 10.50 22.79
CA GLN A 255 -29.05 9.07 22.94
C GLN A 255 -29.88 8.14 22.02
N PRO A 256 -31.21 8.36 21.83
CA PRO A 256 -31.99 7.60 20.86
C PRO A 256 -31.46 7.77 19.43
N LEU A 257 -31.15 9.00 19.04
CA LEU A 257 -30.61 9.33 17.71
C LEU A 257 -29.23 8.68 17.49
N LEU A 258 -28.37 8.63 18.52
CA LEU A 258 -27.09 7.92 18.44
C LEU A 258 -27.27 6.41 18.31
N THR A 259 -28.24 5.82 19.01
CA THR A 259 -28.58 4.39 18.93
C THR A 259 -29.01 4.05 17.50
N GLU A 260 -29.90 4.85 16.92
CA GLU A 260 -30.35 4.71 15.53
C GLU A 260 -29.20 4.89 14.53
N ARG A 261 -28.42 5.97 14.68
CA ARG A 261 -27.32 6.31 13.77
C ARG A 261 -26.20 5.27 13.77
N THR A 262 -25.85 4.74 14.93
CA THR A 262 -24.72 3.78 15.09
C THR A 262 -25.15 2.33 14.96
N GLY A 263 -26.44 2.02 15.11
CA GLY A 263 -26.95 0.66 15.28
C GLY A 263 -26.60 0.02 16.62
N LEU A 264 -25.90 0.73 17.52
CA LEU A 264 -25.48 0.19 18.79
C LEU A 264 -26.64 0.20 19.80
N PRO A 265 -26.78 -0.85 20.64
CA PRO A 265 -27.71 -0.83 21.75
C PRO A 265 -27.42 0.30 22.74
N LYS A 266 -28.44 0.77 23.45
CA LYS A 266 -28.34 1.85 24.46
C LYS A 266 -27.19 1.66 25.47
N ALA A 267 -27.00 0.42 25.95
CA ALA A 267 -25.94 0.08 26.89
C ALA A 267 -24.53 0.20 26.28
N SER A 268 -24.39 -0.09 24.99
CA SER A 268 -23.14 0.07 24.25
C SER A 268 -22.84 1.53 23.98
N VAL A 269 -23.82 2.33 23.54
CA VAL A 269 -23.67 3.79 23.40
C VAL A 269 -23.22 4.43 24.72
N LYS A 270 -23.79 3.99 25.85
CA LYS A 270 -23.38 4.48 27.19
C LYS A 270 -21.93 4.15 27.53
N ARG A 271 -21.41 2.99 27.12
CA ARG A 271 -19.98 2.67 27.30
C ARG A 271 -19.09 3.52 26.41
N ILE A 272 -19.42 3.59 25.12
CA ILE A 272 -18.70 4.41 24.13
C ILE A 272 -18.66 5.89 24.54
N SER A 273 -19.74 6.43 25.14
CA SER A 273 -19.77 7.82 25.61
C SER A 273 -18.74 8.16 26.69
N ARG A 274 -18.18 7.17 27.40
CA ARG A 274 -17.19 7.39 28.47
C ARG A 274 -15.75 7.35 27.99
N LEU A 275 -15.53 6.97 26.74
CA LEU A 275 -14.20 6.84 26.16
C LEU A 275 -13.66 8.23 25.82
N THR A 276 -12.35 8.40 26.03
CA THR A 276 -11.64 9.67 25.83
C THR A 276 -10.45 9.53 24.90
N VAL A 277 -9.94 8.32 24.66
CA VAL A 277 -8.81 8.10 23.76
C VAL A 277 -9.27 8.10 22.30
N PRO A 278 -8.75 9.02 21.47
CA PRO A 278 -9.12 9.09 20.06
C PRO A 278 -8.61 7.86 19.30
N ALA A 279 -9.41 7.37 18.35
CA ALA A 279 -8.98 6.33 17.43
C ALA A 279 -7.85 6.84 16.52
N PRO A 280 -6.73 6.14 16.35
CA PRO A 280 -5.59 6.65 15.58
C PRO A 280 -5.94 6.88 14.09
N ALA A 281 -5.91 8.15 13.66
CA ALA A 281 -6.27 8.56 12.30
C ALA A 281 -5.11 8.51 11.28
N ALA A 282 -3.87 8.39 11.75
CA ALA A 282 -2.72 8.31 10.87
C ALA A 282 -2.74 7.00 10.08
N PRO A 283 -2.46 7.02 8.76
CA PRO A 283 -2.24 5.79 8.01
C PRO A 283 -1.05 5.01 8.58
N LEU A 284 -1.05 3.69 8.44
CA LEU A 284 0.03 2.84 8.95
C LEU A 284 1.33 2.99 8.16
N PHE A 285 1.19 3.24 6.87
CA PHE A 285 2.28 3.45 5.92
C PHE A 285 2.03 4.74 5.16
N GLU A 286 3.06 5.54 4.96
CA GLU A 286 2.95 6.73 4.12
C GLU A 286 2.71 6.32 2.67
N ALA A 287 2.02 7.17 1.91
CA ALA A 287 1.80 6.90 0.50
C ALA A 287 3.14 6.73 -0.23
N GLY A 288 3.35 5.57 -0.87
CA GLY A 288 4.60 5.27 -1.59
C GLY A 288 5.78 4.87 -0.70
N GLU A 289 5.60 4.79 0.62
CA GLU A 289 6.55 4.12 1.51
C GLU A 289 6.64 2.65 1.12
N ALA A 290 7.86 2.13 0.97
CA ALA A 290 8.03 0.68 0.86
C ALA A 290 7.63 0.05 2.19
N VAL A 291 6.70 -0.90 2.17
CA VAL A 291 6.21 -1.55 3.39
C VAL A 291 7.32 -2.43 3.96
N ARG A 292 8.07 -1.89 4.92
CA ARG A 292 9.22 -2.51 5.57
C ARG A 292 9.02 -2.59 7.07
N GLY A 293 9.62 -3.63 7.65
CA GLY A 293 9.61 -3.88 9.09
C GLY A 293 10.01 -5.30 9.41
N GLU A 294 10.23 -5.57 10.69
CA GLU A 294 10.52 -6.89 11.22
C GLU A 294 9.34 -7.84 10.93
N ASP A 295 9.65 -9.09 10.58
CA ASP A 295 8.69 -10.19 10.63
C ASP A 295 8.76 -10.90 12.00
N ALA A 296 8.02 -12.00 12.15
CA ALA A 296 7.99 -12.78 13.38
C ALA A 296 9.37 -13.37 13.80
N LEU A 297 10.36 -13.36 12.91
CA LEU A 297 11.73 -13.82 13.20
C LEU A 297 12.70 -12.66 13.44
N GLY A 298 12.19 -11.41 13.50
CA GLY A 298 13.00 -10.21 13.61
C GLY A 298 13.72 -9.84 12.31
N VAL A 299 13.38 -10.45 11.17
CA VAL A 299 14.02 -10.16 9.89
C VAL A 299 13.32 -8.97 9.25
N ASN A 300 14.07 -7.90 8.99
CA ASN A 300 13.51 -6.72 8.33
C ASN A 300 13.36 -6.97 6.82
N ARG A 301 12.12 -7.10 6.34
CA ARG A 301 11.81 -7.40 4.94
C ARG A 301 10.91 -6.37 4.29
N THR A 302 11.05 -6.25 2.96
CA THR A 302 10.11 -5.48 2.12
C THR A 302 8.98 -6.39 1.69
N ARG A 303 7.73 -5.95 1.89
CA ARG A 303 6.53 -6.69 1.53
C ARG A 303 5.96 -6.21 0.19
N ARG A 304 5.26 -7.11 -0.50
CA ARG A 304 4.65 -6.85 -1.82
C ARG A 304 3.29 -6.18 -1.70
N PHE A 305 2.59 -6.42 -0.60
CA PHE A 305 1.29 -5.82 -0.32
C PHE A 305 1.39 -4.64 0.64
N SER A 306 0.36 -3.80 0.61
CA SER A 306 0.16 -2.73 1.58
C SER A 306 -1.29 -2.75 2.06
N VAL A 307 -1.50 -2.54 3.35
CA VAL A 307 -2.84 -2.34 3.93
C VAL A 307 -2.97 -0.91 4.42
N SER A 308 -4.17 -0.31 4.34
CA SER A 308 -4.33 1.10 4.72
C SER A 308 -4.18 1.34 6.22
N GLY A 309 -4.70 0.42 7.03
CA GLY A 309 -4.70 0.55 8.48
C GLY A 309 -5.62 1.65 9.03
N VAL A 310 -6.55 2.16 8.23
CA VAL A 310 -7.43 3.28 8.61
C VAL A 310 -8.89 2.85 8.57
N VAL A 311 -9.61 3.07 9.68
CA VAL A 311 -11.05 2.78 9.80
C VAL A 311 -11.75 4.01 10.40
N SER A 312 -12.71 4.60 9.69
CA SER A 312 -13.44 5.75 10.26
C SER A 312 -14.24 5.34 11.50
N LEU A 313 -14.53 6.30 12.38
CA LEU A 313 -15.34 6.05 13.57
C LEU A 313 -16.72 5.48 13.21
N ASP A 314 -17.41 6.02 12.18
CA ASP A 314 -18.67 5.45 11.70
C ASP A 314 -18.54 3.97 11.32
N LYS A 315 -17.45 3.61 10.62
CA LYS A 315 -17.21 2.24 10.19
C LYS A 315 -16.90 1.33 11.39
N ALA A 316 -16.15 1.83 12.38
CA ALA A 316 -15.90 1.12 13.63
C ALA A 316 -17.19 0.87 14.43
N MET A 317 -18.09 1.86 14.51
CA MET A 317 -19.38 1.71 15.18
C MET A 317 -20.27 0.67 14.49
N ARG A 318 -20.31 0.65 13.15
CA ARG A 318 -21.07 -0.36 12.39
C ARG A 318 -20.58 -1.78 12.65
N TYR A 319 -19.26 -2.00 12.59
CA TYR A 319 -18.71 -3.32 12.91
C TYR A 319 -18.96 -3.72 14.36
N LEU A 320 -18.94 -2.75 15.29
CA LEU A 320 -19.26 -3.03 16.68
C LEU A 320 -20.75 -3.37 16.88
N ALA A 321 -21.64 -2.79 16.08
CA ALA A 321 -23.07 -3.09 16.10
C ALA A 321 -23.41 -4.48 15.54
N GLU A 322 -22.54 -5.07 14.72
CA GLU A 322 -22.65 -6.47 14.27
C GLU A 322 -22.27 -7.48 15.36
N LEU A 323 -21.64 -7.04 16.45
CA LEU A 323 -21.20 -7.88 17.56
C LEU A 323 -22.22 -7.90 18.71
N PRO A 324 -22.24 -8.98 19.51
CA PRO A 324 -23.02 -9.00 20.75
C PRO A 324 -22.69 -7.82 21.68
N PRO A 325 -23.67 -7.26 22.41
CA PRO A 325 -23.45 -6.04 23.19
C PRO A 325 -22.36 -6.18 24.26
N ASP A 326 -22.16 -7.37 24.84
CA ASP A 326 -21.11 -7.64 25.81
C ASP A 326 -19.68 -7.48 25.24
N ARG A 327 -19.54 -7.42 23.91
CA ARG A 327 -18.26 -7.18 23.21
C ARG A 327 -17.88 -5.71 23.08
N THR A 328 -18.75 -4.77 23.48
CA THR A 328 -18.43 -3.34 23.43
C THR A 328 -17.29 -2.99 24.40
N PRO A 329 -16.23 -2.28 23.94
CA PRO A 329 -15.14 -1.80 24.80
C PRO A 329 -15.65 -1.07 26.04
N ARG A 330 -14.98 -1.32 27.17
CA ARG A 330 -15.43 -0.88 28.50
C ARG A 330 -14.72 0.39 28.98
N ASP A 331 -13.50 0.59 28.50
CA ASP A 331 -12.58 1.66 28.86
C ASP A 331 -11.65 1.98 27.67
N ASP A 332 -10.79 2.97 27.85
CA ASP A 332 -9.87 3.45 26.81
C ASP A 332 -8.83 2.39 26.36
N PRO A 333 -8.22 1.60 27.24
CA PRO A 333 -7.36 0.48 26.82
C PRO A 333 -8.07 -0.55 25.94
N GLU A 334 -9.29 -0.97 26.31
CA GLU A 334 -10.12 -1.87 25.51
C GLU A 334 -10.49 -1.25 24.15
N TRP A 335 -10.77 0.06 24.13
CA TRP A 335 -11.08 0.78 22.89
C TRP A 335 -9.88 0.86 21.96
N ALA A 336 -8.70 1.18 22.48
CA ALA A 336 -7.46 1.20 21.72
C ALA A 336 -7.14 -0.18 21.15
N ALA A 337 -7.23 -1.23 21.98
CA ALA A 337 -6.99 -2.60 21.54
C ALA A 337 -8.01 -3.07 20.49
N PHE A 338 -9.31 -2.76 20.67
CA PHE A 338 -10.34 -3.03 19.67
C PHE A 338 -9.99 -2.37 18.33
N TYR A 339 -9.62 -1.09 18.35
CA TYR A 339 -9.34 -0.35 17.15
C TYR A 339 -8.05 -0.82 16.46
N ASP A 340 -7.01 -1.18 17.22
CA ASP A 340 -5.79 -1.77 16.68
C ASP A 340 -6.09 -3.09 15.96
N VAL A 341 -6.85 -3.98 16.59
CA VAL A 341 -7.29 -5.26 15.99
C VAL A 341 -8.15 -5.01 14.75
N LEU A 342 -9.11 -4.09 14.83
CA LEU A 342 -10.01 -3.79 13.72
C LEU A 342 -9.27 -3.26 12.49
N SER A 343 -8.39 -2.29 12.70
CA SER A 343 -7.73 -1.54 11.61
C SER A 343 -6.44 -2.20 11.12
N GLY A 344 -5.65 -2.80 12.01
CA GLY A 344 -4.41 -3.49 11.68
C GLY A 344 -4.64 -4.90 11.14
N CYS A 345 -5.72 -5.57 11.55
CA CYS A 345 -5.92 -7.00 11.26
C CYS A 345 -7.27 -7.32 10.60
N ALA A 346 -8.39 -7.08 11.29
CA ALA A 346 -9.68 -7.62 10.87
C ALA A 346 -10.18 -7.06 9.52
N VAL A 347 -10.16 -5.73 9.33
CA VAL A 347 -10.59 -5.12 8.06
C VAL A 347 -9.66 -5.50 6.89
N PRO A 348 -8.32 -5.44 7.02
CA PRO A 348 -7.44 -5.91 5.96
C PRO A 348 -7.64 -7.38 5.57
N ILE A 349 -7.77 -8.29 6.55
CA ILE A 349 -8.03 -9.71 6.30
C ILE A 349 -9.38 -9.91 5.62
N ALA A 350 -10.43 -9.25 6.11
CA ALA A 350 -11.76 -9.29 5.52
C ALA A 350 -11.76 -8.85 4.06
N ASN A 351 -11.10 -7.73 3.75
CA ASN A 351 -10.99 -7.24 2.37
C ASN A 351 -10.15 -8.17 1.47
N ALA A 352 -9.13 -8.81 2.03
CA ALA A 352 -8.25 -9.69 1.26
C ALA A 352 -8.92 -11.02 0.91
N PHE A 353 -9.70 -11.60 1.82
CA PHE A 353 -10.24 -12.95 1.69
C PHE A 353 -11.76 -13.02 1.59
N ASP A 354 -12.43 -11.87 1.41
CA ASP A 354 -13.88 -11.72 1.41
C ASP A 354 -14.57 -12.37 2.64
N LEU A 355 -13.99 -12.11 3.83
CA LEU A 355 -14.52 -12.65 5.09
C LEU A 355 -15.35 -11.60 5.84
N PRO A 356 -16.44 -12.00 6.52
CA PRO A 356 -17.16 -11.09 7.40
C PRO A 356 -16.26 -10.61 8.55
N VAL A 357 -16.11 -9.29 8.72
CA VAL A 357 -15.31 -8.70 9.80
C VAL A 357 -15.75 -9.19 11.18
N ARG A 358 -17.06 -9.38 11.38
CA ARG A 358 -17.61 -9.92 12.64
C ARG A 358 -16.99 -11.27 13.03
N ASP A 359 -16.70 -12.14 12.07
CA ASP A 359 -16.20 -13.50 12.33
C ASP A 359 -14.75 -13.44 12.84
N LEU A 360 -13.95 -12.48 12.35
CA LEU A 360 -12.59 -12.19 12.81
C LEU A 360 -12.55 -11.55 14.21
N LEU A 361 -13.62 -10.85 14.59
CA LEU A 361 -13.73 -10.12 15.85
C LEU A 361 -14.40 -10.93 16.96
N ASN A 362 -15.24 -11.91 16.62
CA ASN A 362 -16.06 -12.66 17.58
C ASN A 362 -15.21 -13.47 18.59
N ALA A 363 -14.01 -13.91 18.17
CA ALA A 363 -13.07 -14.63 19.02
C ALA A 363 -12.53 -13.79 20.19
N SER A 364 -12.74 -12.47 20.20
CA SER A 364 -12.27 -11.58 21.26
C SER A 364 -12.88 -11.83 22.63
N GLY A 365 -14.06 -12.45 22.72
CA GLY A 365 -14.70 -12.60 24.03
C GLY A 365 -15.12 -11.27 24.69
N GLY A 366 -14.99 -10.14 23.99
CA GLY A 366 -15.20 -8.80 24.54
C GLY A 366 -14.05 -8.29 25.42
N ASN A 367 -12.95 -9.05 25.48
CA ASN A 367 -11.70 -8.68 26.11
C ASN A 367 -10.65 -8.42 25.01
N TRP A 368 -10.66 -7.19 24.50
CA TRP A 368 -9.85 -6.77 23.36
C TRP A 368 -8.36 -6.71 23.69
N VAL A 369 -8.01 -6.36 24.93
CA VAL A 369 -6.62 -6.36 25.39
C VAL A 369 -6.04 -7.78 25.37
N GLU A 370 -6.76 -8.75 25.95
CA GLU A 370 -6.34 -10.15 25.95
C GLU A 370 -6.37 -10.75 24.54
N TYR A 371 -7.34 -10.34 23.71
CA TYR A 371 -7.40 -10.78 22.32
C TYR A 371 -6.20 -10.27 21.52
N ARG A 372 -5.83 -8.98 21.66
CA ARG A 372 -4.62 -8.42 21.06
C ARG A 372 -3.36 -9.16 21.54
N ALA A 373 -3.26 -9.47 22.83
CA ALA A 373 -2.15 -10.27 23.37
C ALA A 373 -2.13 -11.71 22.82
N THR A 374 -3.29 -12.31 22.58
CA THR A 374 -3.41 -13.62 21.92
C THR A 374 -2.91 -13.57 20.49
N LEU A 375 -3.26 -12.52 19.74
CA LEU A 375 -2.73 -12.31 18.39
C LEU A 375 -1.21 -12.10 18.40
N ALA A 376 -0.69 -11.31 19.35
CA ALA A 376 0.76 -11.11 19.51
C ALA A 376 1.49 -12.44 19.73
N ARG A 377 1.00 -13.28 20.64
CA ARG A 377 1.59 -14.61 20.91
C ARG A 377 1.50 -15.54 19.70
N ALA A 378 0.40 -15.51 18.96
CA ALA A 378 0.28 -16.31 17.73
C ALA A 378 1.28 -15.88 16.66
N ALA A 379 1.59 -14.58 16.62
CA ALA A 379 2.61 -13.98 15.77
C ALA A 379 4.04 -14.07 16.33
N ASP A 380 4.23 -14.60 17.54
CA ASP A 380 5.52 -14.71 18.26
C ASP A 380 6.17 -13.35 18.56
N PHE A 381 5.33 -12.38 18.93
CA PHE A 381 5.73 -11.09 19.47
C PHE A 381 5.38 -10.96 20.95
N ASP A 382 6.17 -10.16 21.65
CA ASP A 382 5.81 -9.63 22.97
C ASP A 382 4.52 -8.77 22.83
N PRO A 383 3.45 -9.06 23.60
CA PRO A 383 2.21 -8.28 23.58
C PRO A 383 2.41 -6.76 23.70
N ASP A 384 3.39 -6.31 24.48
CA ASP A 384 3.65 -4.88 24.69
C ASP A 384 4.31 -4.21 23.47
N ARG A 385 5.02 -5.01 22.64
CA ARG A 385 5.65 -4.56 21.39
C ARG A 385 4.74 -4.76 20.17
N PHE A 386 3.60 -5.43 20.33
CA PHE A 386 2.70 -5.77 19.23
C PHE A 386 1.70 -4.65 18.95
N ASP A 387 2.21 -3.50 18.53
CA ASP A 387 1.41 -2.33 18.17
C ASP A 387 0.62 -2.51 16.86
N ARG A 388 -0.20 -1.52 16.52
CA ARG A 388 -1.02 -1.52 15.31
C ARG A 388 -0.21 -1.71 14.02
N ARG A 389 0.99 -1.13 13.94
CA ARG A 389 1.86 -1.22 12.75
C ARG A 389 2.43 -2.63 12.61
N THR A 390 2.95 -3.18 13.70
CA THR A 390 3.46 -4.55 13.77
C THR A 390 2.36 -5.55 13.43
N MET A 391 1.16 -5.37 13.97
CA MET A 391 0.00 -6.19 13.64
C MET A 391 -0.33 -6.16 12.15
N ALA A 392 -0.32 -4.99 11.51
CA ALA A 392 -0.58 -4.88 10.08
C ALA A 392 0.52 -5.48 9.20
N LEU A 393 1.78 -5.41 9.63
CA LEU A 393 2.87 -6.12 8.96
C LEU A 393 2.67 -7.63 9.04
N THR A 394 2.29 -8.17 10.21
CA THR A 394 1.94 -9.59 10.36
C THR A 394 0.71 -9.98 9.52
N THR A 395 -0.28 -9.09 9.40
CA THR A 395 -1.43 -9.31 8.52
C THR A 395 -1.03 -9.38 7.05
N ILE A 396 -0.12 -8.51 6.60
CA ILE A 396 0.45 -8.59 5.25
C ILE A 396 1.19 -9.91 5.06
N ASP A 397 1.96 -10.34 6.07
CA ASP A 397 2.71 -11.59 6.04
C ASP A 397 1.76 -12.81 5.93
N ALA A 398 0.60 -12.75 6.57
CA ALA A 398 -0.45 -13.76 6.41
C ALA A 398 -1.03 -13.78 4.99
N ILE A 399 -1.31 -12.61 4.40
CA ILE A 399 -1.78 -12.50 3.01
C ILE A 399 -0.73 -13.07 2.04
N GLU A 400 0.54 -12.73 2.23
CA GLU A 400 1.66 -13.28 1.45
C GLU A 400 1.79 -14.80 1.60
N ALA A 401 1.55 -15.34 2.81
CA ALA A 401 1.56 -16.78 3.04
C ALA A 401 0.43 -17.48 2.25
N ILE A 402 -0.78 -16.92 2.23
CA ILE A 402 -1.89 -17.48 1.43
C ILE A 402 -1.57 -17.42 -0.06
N GLU A 403 -1.03 -16.30 -0.54
CA GLU A 403 -0.63 -16.15 -1.95
C GLU A 403 0.49 -17.14 -2.30
N GLY A 404 1.47 -17.28 -1.41
CA GLY A 404 2.56 -18.26 -1.53
C GLY A 404 2.01 -19.67 -1.66
N PHE A 405 1.09 -20.07 -0.77
CA PHE A 405 0.45 -21.40 -0.81
C PHE A 405 -0.34 -21.61 -2.10
N SER A 406 -1.07 -20.58 -2.54
CA SER A 406 -1.82 -20.61 -3.80
C SER A 406 -0.89 -20.88 -4.98
N ARG A 407 0.20 -20.13 -5.09
CA ARG A 407 1.11 -20.21 -6.23
C ARG A 407 1.97 -21.46 -6.24
N THR A 408 2.45 -21.92 -5.08
CA THR A 408 3.49 -22.96 -5.00
C THR A 408 2.96 -24.34 -4.61
N ALA A 409 1.72 -24.44 -4.12
CA ALA A 409 1.12 -25.72 -3.75
C ALA A 409 -0.23 -25.94 -4.45
N LEU A 410 -1.23 -25.07 -4.25
CA LEU A 410 -2.59 -25.31 -4.74
C LEU A 410 -2.66 -25.30 -6.28
N MET A 411 -2.27 -24.21 -6.92
CA MET A 411 -2.38 -24.07 -8.37
C MET A 411 -1.54 -25.11 -9.13
N PRO A 412 -0.28 -25.38 -8.75
CA PRO A 412 0.49 -26.48 -9.35
C PRO A 412 -0.22 -27.83 -9.24
N GLN A 413 -0.85 -28.12 -8.09
CA GLN A 413 -1.57 -29.38 -7.91
C GLN A 413 -2.85 -29.45 -8.75
N VAL A 414 -3.60 -28.36 -8.86
CA VAL A 414 -4.78 -28.24 -9.73
C VAL A 414 -4.40 -28.46 -11.20
N LEU A 415 -3.39 -27.75 -11.69
CA LEU A 415 -2.91 -27.88 -13.06
C LEU A 415 -2.37 -29.28 -13.35
N ALA A 416 -1.61 -29.87 -12.42
CA ALA A 416 -1.10 -31.24 -12.55
C ALA A 416 -2.25 -32.26 -12.60
N SER A 417 -3.32 -32.05 -11.84
CA SER A 417 -4.48 -32.95 -11.82
C SER A 417 -5.28 -32.85 -13.11
N ILE A 418 -5.49 -31.64 -13.67
CA ILE A 418 -6.12 -31.44 -14.99
C ILE A 418 -5.27 -32.08 -16.09
N ALA A 419 -3.96 -31.84 -16.08
CA ALA A 419 -3.05 -32.45 -17.05
C ALA A 419 -3.08 -34.00 -16.96
N GLY A 420 -3.18 -34.55 -15.74
CA GLY A 420 -3.28 -35.99 -15.49
C GLY A 420 -4.54 -36.64 -16.06
N THR A 421 -5.61 -35.88 -16.34
CA THR A 421 -6.80 -36.40 -17.04
C THR A 421 -6.67 -36.37 -18.56
N GLY A 422 -5.58 -35.81 -19.10
CA GLY A 422 -5.37 -35.62 -20.54
C GLY A 422 -6.20 -34.50 -21.16
N GLU A 423 -6.93 -33.71 -20.37
CA GLU A 423 -7.69 -32.55 -20.85
C GLU A 423 -6.73 -31.36 -21.05
N PRO A 424 -6.99 -30.46 -22.01
CA PRO A 424 -6.15 -29.29 -22.22
C PRO A 424 -6.18 -28.38 -20.99
N LEU A 425 -5.03 -27.78 -20.67
CA LEU A 425 -4.95 -26.77 -19.61
C LEU A 425 -5.70 -25.51 -20.04
N PRO A 426 -6.42 -24.84 -19.12
CA PRO A 426 -7.06 -23.56 -19.42
C PRO A 426 -6.01 -22.48 -19.68
N ALA A 427 -6.38 -21.45 -20.43
CA ALA A 427 -5.58 -20.23 -20.52
C ALA A 427 -5.51 -19.52 -19.16
N VAL A 428 -4.42 -18.80 -18.91
CA VAL A 428 -4.30 -17.98 -17.70
C VAL A 428 -5.30 -16.83 -17.76
N THR A 429 -6.14 -16.70 -16.74
CA THR A 429 -7.03 -15.56 -16.55
C THR A 429 -6.85 -14.98 -15.16
N GLY A 430 -7.17 -13.70 -14.98
CA GLY A 430 -7.16 -13.08 -13.64
C GLY A 430 -8.18 -13.73 -12.70
N GLU A 431 -9.31 -14.22 -13.23
CA GLU A 431 -10.36 -14.91 -12.48
C GLU A 431 -9.84 -16.20 -11.83
N PHE A 432 -9.14 -17.07 -12.57
CA PHE A 432 -8.60 -18.30 -11.99
C PHE A 432 -7.52 -18.05 -10.93
N LEU A 433 -6.79 -16.93 -11.00
CA LEU A 433 -5.84 -16.55 -9.96
C LEU A 433 -6.55 -16.06 -8.69
N ILE A 434 -7.64 -15.32 -8.85
CA ILE A 434 -8.50 -14.88 -7.73
C ILE A 434 -9.15 -16.11 -7.08
N ASP A 435 -9.76 -17.00 -7.87
CA ASP A 435 -10.39 -18.23 -7.37
C ASP A 435 -9.37 -19.15 -6.69
N GLY A 436 -8.16 -19.27 -7.26
CA GLY A 436 -7.03 -19.97 -6.65
C GLY A 436 -6.59 -19.38 -5.32
N PHE A 437 -6.61 -18.05 -5.19
CA PHE A 437 -6.30 -17.37 -3.95
C PHE A 437 -7.41 -17.58 -2.90
N GLU A 438 -8.68 -17.47 -3.29
CA GLU A 438 -9.83 -17.72 -2.42
C GLU A 438 -9.90 -19.17 -1.93
N ALA A 439 -9.68 -20.14 -2.81
CA ALA A 439 -9.62 -21.55 -2.45
C ALA A 439 -8.47 -21.82 -1.47
N SER A 440 -7.32 -21.17 -1.65
CA SER A 440 -6.19 -21.24 -0.72
C SER A 440 -6.54 -20.67 0.64
N ALA A 441 -7.21 -19.51 0.70
CA ALA A 441 -7.66 -18.93 1.94
C ALA A 441 -8.59 -19.90 2.70
N LYS A 442 -9.59 -20.48 2.02
CA LYS A 442 -10.53 -21.45 2.61
C LYS A 442 -9.82 -22.70 3.15
N LEU A 443 -8.87 -23.26 2.37
CA LEU A 443 -8.03 -24.39 2.79
C LEU A 443 -7.21 -24.08 4.04
N VAL A 444 -6.60 -22.90 4.07
CA VAL A 444 -5.71 -22.51 5.17
C VAL A 444 -6.49 -22.23 6.43
N LEU A 445 -7.62 -21.52 6.32
CA LEU A 445 -8.47 -21.17 7.45
C LEU A 445 -9.21 -22.38 8.03
N GLY A 446 -9.65 -23.29 7.17
CA GLY A 446 -10.41 -24.48 7.57
C GLY A 446 -11.55 -24.14 8.54
N ASN A 447 -11.60 -24.86 9.66
CA ASN A 447 -12.58 -24.65 10.73
C ASN A 447 -11.98 -23.96 11.97
N ALA A 448 -10.95 -23.11 11.79
CA ALA A 448 -10.30 -22.44 12.91
C ALA A 448 -11.30 -21.54 13.66
N LYS A 449 -11.42 -21.74 14.98
CA LYS A 449 -12.30 -20.93 15.84
C LYS A 449 -11.86 -19.47 15.95
N ASN A 450 -10.55 -19.23 15.85
CA ASN A 450 -9.94 -17.92 15.88
C ASN A 450 -9.13 -17.74 14.58
N LEU A 451 -9.82 -17.27 13.54
CA LEU A 451 -9.28 -17.13 12.20
C LEU A 451 -8.04 -16.21 12.16
N ALA A 452 -8.07 -15.09 12.87
CA ALA A 452 -6.96 -14.11 12.89
C ALA A 452 -5.69 -14.68 13.54
N ALA A 453 -5.82 -15.31 14.73
CA ALA A 453 -4.68 -15.93 15.39
C ALA A 453 -4.08 -17.08 14.55
N HIS A 454 -4.94 -17.89 13.94
CA HIS A 454 -4.50 -18.98 13.06
C HIS A 454 -3.73 -18.46 11.84
N LEU A 455 -4.19 -17.38 11.20
CA LEU A 455 -3.48 -16.73 10.10
C LEU A 455 -2.11 -16.19 10.54
N PHE A 456 -1.99 -15.61 11.73
CA PHE A 456 -0.71 -15.11 12.25
C PHE A 456 0.27 -16.25 12.55
N GLU A 457 -0.22 -17.38 13.05
CA GLU A 457 0.59 -18.58 13.25
C GLU A 457 1.09 -19.14 11.92
N VAL A 458 0.24 -19.17 10.89
CA VAL A 458 0.63 -19.56 9.52
C VAL A 458 1.67 -18.59 8.96
N ALA A 459 1.46 -17.28 9.09
CA ALA A 459 2.39 -16.25 8.63
C ALA A 459 3.78 -16.43 9.25
N ARG A 460 3.82 -16.65 10.57
CA ARG A 460 5.07 -16.90 11.30
C ARG A 460 5.80 -18.14 10.80
N ARG A 461 5.09 -19.27 10.67
CA ARG A 461 5.70 -20.51 10.18
C ARG A 461 6.19 -20.36 8.74
N TYR A 462 5.39 -19.70 7.90
CA TYR A 462 5.74 -19.41 6.51
C TYR A 462 7.03 -18.60 6.43
N ALA A 463 7.17 -17.51 7.21
CA ALA A 463 8.39 -16.70 7.25
C ALA A 463 9.64 -17.54 7.54
N GLY A 464 9.55 -18.51 8.46
CA GLY A 464 10.65 -19.43 8.77
C GLY A 464 10.97 -20.48 7.70
N ARG A 465 10.10 -20.68 6.70
CA ARG A 465 10.32 -21.62 5.60
C ARG A 465 10.64 -20.95 4.27
N ILE A 466 10.59 -19.62 4.17
CA ILE A 466 10.92 -18.89 2.93
C ILE A 466 12.27 -19.35 2.34
N PRO A 467 13.39 -19.44 3.11
CA PRO A 467 14.67 -19.87 2.54
C PRO A 467 14.61 -21.29 1.95
N ALA A 468 13.98 -22.23 2.65
CA ALA A 468 13.86 -23.62 2.18
C ALA A 468 12.93 -23.74 0.95
N MET A 469 11.87 -22.94 0.89
CA MET A 469 11.01 -22.85 -0.30
C MET A 469 11.77 -22.28 -1.51
N MET A 470 12.57 -21.22 -1.30
CA MET A 470 13.42 -20.66 -2.37
C MET A 470 14.48 -21.67 -2.86
N GLU A 471 15.03 -22.50 -1.97
CA GLU A 471 15.90 -23.62 -2.34
C GLU A 471 15.15 -24.68 -3.14
N ALA A 472 13.95 -25.07 -2.71
CA ALA A 472 13.10 -26.02 -3.43
C ALA A 472 12.75 -25.52 -4.85
N GLU A 473 12.46 -24.23 -5.02
CA GLU A 473 12.22 -23.58 -6.32
C GLU A 473 13.46 -23.56 -7.24
N GLY A 474 14.64 -23.98 -6.75
CA GLY A 474 15.91 -23.87 -7.46
C GLY A 474 16.43 -22.43 -7.52
N ARG A 475 15.84 -21.49 -6.77
CA ARG A 475 16.23 -20.07 -6.75
C ARG A 475 17.46 -19.80 -5.87
N ILE A 476 17.86 -20.75 -5.02
CA ILE A 476 19.11 -20.65 -4.23
C ILE A 476 20.29 -21.39 -4.87
N THR A 477 20.08 -22.23 -5.89
CA THR A 477 21.15 -22.89 -6.62
C THR A 477 20.74 -23.17 -8.06
N ALA A 478 20.99 -22.21 -8.95
CA ALA A 478 21.00 -22.45 -10.39
C ALA A 478 22.22 -21.72 -10.98
N GLU A 479 23.35 -22.41 -10.94
CA GLU A 479 24.37 -22.33 -11.98
C GLU A 479 23.65 -22.54 -13.31
N THR A 480 23.80 -21.60 -14.24
CA THR A 480 23.25 -21.73 -15.58
C THR A 480 24.33 -21.28 -16.55
N ASP A 481 24.91 -22.30 -17.18
CA ASP A 481 25.66 -22.28 -18.44
C ASP A 481 25.37 -21.05 -19.31
N GLN A 482 26.37 -20.19 -19.49
CA GLN A 482 26.38 -19.15 -20.52
C GLN A 482 27.81 -18.98 -21.06
N GLU A 483 28.16 -19.76 -22.08
CA GLU A 483 29.40 -19.58 -22.85
C GLU A 483 29.34 -18.32 -23.73
N GLY A 484 30.46 -17.58 -23.73
CA GLY A 484 31.01 -17.00 -24.96
C GLY A 484 31.45 -15.54 -24.92
N ARG A 485 31.14 -14.78 -23.88
CA ARG A 485 31.64 -13.38 -23.73
C ARG A 485 32.02 -12.98 -22.31
N PHE A 486 31.54 -13.70 -21.31
CA PHE A 486 31.79 -13.43 -19.89
C PHE A 486 32.37 -14.63 -19.13
N ASP A 487 32.93 -15.62 -19.83
CA ASP A 487 33.51 -16.85 -19.26
C ASP A 487 34.53 -16.57 -18.14
N ARG A 488 35.18 -15.40 -18.17
CA ARG A 488 36.07 -14.93 -17.10
C ARG A 488 35.41 -14.79 -15.72
N TYR A 489 34.08 -14.70 -15.65
CA TYR A 489 33.33 -14.58 -14.40
C TYR A 489 32.73 -15.92 -13.92
N GLY A 490 32.58 -16.92 -14.79
CA GLY A 490 31.96 -18.21 -14.43
C GLY A 490 30.60 -18.06 -13.74
N ASP A 491 30.20 -19.10 -12.99
CA ASP A 491 28.93 -19.09 -12.24
C ASP A 491 29.01 -18.40 -10.88
N THR A 492 30.22 -18.21 -10.36
CA THR A 492 30.45 -17.75 -8.99
C THR A 492 30.90 -16.30 -8.90
N ALA A 493 31.26 -15.65 -10.00
CA ALA A 493 31.69 -14.25 -10.01
C ALA A 493 30.66 -13.31 -10.66
N PHE A 494 30.87 -12.02 -10.46
CA PHE A 494 29.99 -10.95 -10.95
C PHE A 494 30.81 -9.71 -11.29
N PRO A 495 30.32 -8.81 -12.16
CA PRO A 495 31.09 -7.65 -12.58
C PRO A 495 31.29 -6.67 -11.42
N ILE A 496 32.54 -6.25 -11.22
CA ILE A 496 32.89 -5.23 -10.23
C ILE A 496 32.62 -3.83 -10.76
N LEU A 497 32.24 -2.92 -9.86
CA LEU A 497 32.02 -1.50 -10.20
C LEU A 497 33.32 -0.80 -10.59
N THR A 498 34.38 -1.04 -9.83
CA THR A 498 35.70 -0.42 -10.00
C THR A 498 36.77 -1.31 -9.35
N GLU A 499 38.04 -0.99 -9.55
CA GLU A 499 39.17 -1.67 -8.90
C GLU A 499 39.31 -1.27 -7.43
N THR A 500 40.23 -1.94 -6.74
CA THR A 500 40.63 -1.59 -5.37
C THR A 500 41.03 -0.11 -5.29
N TYR A 501 40.43 0.61 -4.35
CA TYR A 501 40.71 2.02 -4.10
C TYR A 501 41.47 2.19 -2.78
N HIS A 502 42.52 3.01 -2.80
CA HIS A 502 43.32 3.35 -1.62
C HIS A 502 42.91 4.74 -1.13
N ALA A 503 42.32 4.80 0.06
CA ALA A 503 41.92 6.06 0.67
C ALA A 503 43.13 6.80 1.25
N SER A 504 43.05 8.12 1.36
CA SER A 504 44.11 8.98 1.89
C SER A 504 44.51 8.66 3.34
N ASN A 505 43.62 8.04 4.11
CA ASN A 505 43.88 7.59 5.48
C ASN A 505 44.55 6.21 5.56
N GLY A 506 44.99 5.64 4.43
CA GLY A 506 45.71 4.37 4.36
C GLY A 506 44.81 3.13 4.35
N LEU A 507 43.49 3.28 4.45
CA LEU A 507 42.56 2.15 4.31
C LEU A 507 42.34 1.76 2.85
N ILE A 508 41.94 0.50 2.65
CA ILE A 508 41.71 -0.09 1.33
C ILE A 508 40.23 -0.38 1.16
N VAL A 509 39.63 0.10 0.07
CA VAL A 509 38.27 -0.24 -0.36
C VAL A 509 38.35 -1.30 -1.45
N ARG A 510 38.23 -2.56 -1.06
CA ARG A 510 38.43 -3.73 -1.93
C ARG A 510 37.09 -4.24 -2.49
N PRO A 511 36.90 -4.30 -3.81
CA PRO A 511 35.69 -4.90 -4.38
C PRO A 511 35.67 -6.40 -4.09
N LEU A 512 34.51 -6.94 -3.72
CA LEU A 512 34.28 -8.38 -3.65
C LEU A 512 33.85 -8.87 -5.04
N ARG A 513 34.49 -9.91 -5.54
CA ARG A 513 34.46 -10.31 -6.96
C ARG A 513 33.61 -11.54 -7.20
N ASN A 514 33.48 -12.41 -6.21
CA ASN A 514 32.81 -13.70 -6.33
C ASN A 514 32.18 -14.16 -5.00
N PHE A 515 31.46 -15.28 -5.05
CA PHE A 515 30.76 -15.85 -3.90
C PHE A 515 31.71 -16.33 -2.80
N ASP A 516 32.92 -16.76 -3.15
CA ASP A 516 33.92 -17.20 -2.17
C ASP A 516 34.45 -16.01 -1.37
N GLU A 517 34.82 -14.91 -2.04
CA GLU A 517 35.23 -13.67 -1.39
C GLU A 517 34.10 -13.09 -0.52
N LEU A 518 32.84 -13.17 -0.96
CA LEU A 518 31.69 -12.82 -0.13
C LEU A 518 31.60 -13.72 1.10
N ARG A 519 31.69 -15.03 0.93
CA ARG A 519 31.61 -15.99 2.03
C ARG A 519 32.71 -15.77 3.06
N GLU A 520 33.95 -15.60 2.60
CA GLU A 520 35.09 -15.28 3.46
C GLU A 520 34.88 -13.97 4.21
N GLU A 521 34.41 -12.93 3.53
CA GLU A 521 34.14 -11.64 4.17
C GLU A 521 33.05 -11.75 5.22
N GLY A 522 31.96 -12.49 4.93
CA GLY A 522 30.90 -12.77 5.88
C GLY A 522 31.38 -13.52 7.13
N GLN A 523 32.32 -14.46 6.95
CA GLN A 523 32.96 -15.18 8.06
C GLN A 523 33.82 -14.26 8.92
N ARG A 524 34.66 -13.41 8.30
CA ARG A 524 35.49 -12.43 9.00
C ARG A 524 34.65 -11.44 9.79
N MET A 525 33.58 -10.95 9.19
CA MET A 525 32.72 -9.90 9.75
C MET A 525 31.59 -10.44 10.64
N ARG A 526 31.45 -11.77 10.76
CA ARG A 526 30.42 -12.46 11.57
C ARG A 526 29.00 -11.93 11.33
N HIS A 527 28.67 -11.66 10.07
CA HIS A 527 27.32 -11.28 9.67
C HIS A 527 26.97 -11.79 8.28
N CYS A 528 25.69 -12.07 8.05
CA CYS A 528 25.23 -12.71 6.83
C CYS A 528 25.38 -11.80 5.61
N VAL A 529 26.29 -12.15 4.71
CA VAL A 529 26.39 -11.55 3.36
C VAL A 529 25.82 -12.45 2.25
N GLY A 530 25.30 -13.63 2.60
CA GLY A 530 24.75 -14.59 1.65
C GLY A 530 23.50 -14.11 0.89
N GLY A 531 22.75 -13.14 1.44
CA GLY A 531 21.57 -12.58 0.79
C GLY A 531 21.86 -11.64 -0.40
N TYR A 532 23.13 -11.32 -0.66
CA TYR A 532 23.51 -10.38 -1.72
C TYR A 532 23.92 -11.06 -3.03
N THR A 533 24.11 -12.38 -3.04
CA THR A 533 24.64 -13.14 -4.19
C THR A 533 23.83 -12.89 -5.46
N SER A 534 22.50 -13.05 -5.43
CA SER A 534 21.65 -12.83 -6.60
C SER A 534 21.64 -11.36 -7.04
N LYS A 535 21.66 -10.41 -6.10
CA LYS A 535 21.67 -8.96 -6.43
C LYS A 535 22.98 -8.53 -7.07
N ALA A 536 24.12 -9.00 -6.53
CA ALA A 536 25.44 -8.73 -7.09
C ALA A 536 25.60 -9.40 -8.46
N ARG A 537 25.15 -10.66 -8.60
CA ARG A 537 25.12 -11.40 -9.86
C ARG A 537 24.30 -10.68 -10.92
N ASP A 538 23.20 -10.03 -10.56
CA ASP A 538 22.36 -9.25 -11.49
C ASP A 538 22.86 -7.80 -11.70
N ALA A 539 24.00 -7.42 -11.11
CA ALA A 539 24.50 -6.05 -11.06
C ALA A 539 23.46 -5.03 -10.54
N ARG A 540 22.61 -5.47 -9.59
CA ARG A 540 21.65 -4.63 -8.84
C ARG A 540 22.27 -4.03 -7.58
N CYS A 541 23.42 -4.53 -7.15
CA CYS A 541 24.29 -3.91 -6.16
C CYS A 541 25.76 -4.20 -6.44
N HIS A 542 26.65 -3.46 -5.78
CA HIS A 542 28.10 -3.69 -5.79
C HIS A 542 28.63 -3.72 -4.36
N LEU A 543 29.53 -4.65 -4.07
CA LEU A 543 29.94 -4.98 -2.70
C LEU A 543 31.44 -4.75 -2.53
N PHE A 544 31.80 -4.12 -1.42
CA PHE A 544 33.18 -3.80 -1.07
C PHE A 544 33.47 -4.16 0.39
N SER A 545 34.72 -4.53 0.66
CA SER A 545 35.29 -4.67 2.00
C SER A 545 36.23 -3.50 2.26
N ILE A 546 36.03 -2.81 3.39
CA ILE A 546 36.93 -1.76 3.87
C ILE A 546 37.94 -2.42 4.80
N ARG A 547 39.22 -2.39 4.44
CA ARG A 547 40.30 -3.13 5.13
C ARG A 547 41.43 -2.21 5.59
N SER A 548 42.18 -2.69 6.57
CA SER A 548 43.49 -2.14 6.94
C SER A 548 44.47 -2.18 5.75
N ALA A 549 45.53 -1.38 5.82
CA ALA A 549 46.56 -1.29 4.77
C ALA A 549 47.26 -2.64 4.48
N ASP A 550 47.36 -3.52 5.49
CA ASP A 550 47.92 -4.87 5.39
C ASP A 550 46.92 -5.94 4.96
N GLU A 551 45.66 -5.53 4.69
CA GLU A 551 44.50 -6.35 4.36
C GLU A 551 44.12 -7.45 5.36
N GLN A 552 44.76 -7.50 6.53
CA GLN A 552 44.53 -8.55 7.53
C GLN A 552 43.22 -8.34 8.29
N THR A 553 42.77 -7.09 8.40
CA THR A 553 41.58 -6.74 9.18
C THR A 553 40.52 -6.12 8.29
N SER A 554 39.34 -6.74 8.25
CA SER A 554 38.12 -6.13 7.69
C SER A 554 37.47 -5.23 8.75
N LEU A 555 37.25 -3.97 8.40
CA LEU A 555 36.68 -2.95 9.27
C LEU A 555 35.18 -2.76 9.03
N SER A 556 34.75 -2.83 7.76
CA SER A 556 33.34 -2.81 7.39
C SER A 556 33.09 -3.40 6.00
N THR A 557 31.84 -3.77 5.74
CA THR A 557 31.33 -4.12 4.41
C THR A 557 30.41 -3.02 3.89
N LEU A 558 30.61 -2.64 2.64
CA LEU A 558 29.91 -1.56 1.96
C LEU A 558 29.10 -2.14 0.79
N GLU A 559 27.80 -1.88 0.77
CA GLU A 559 26.92 -2.19 -0.35
C GLU A 559 26.50 -0.88 -1.04
N LEU A 560 26.73 -0.82 -2.34
CA LEU A 560 26.29 0.27 -3.21
C LEU A 560 25.14 -0.18 -4.10
N THR A 561 24.30 0.77 -4.54
CA THR A 561 23.26 0.51 -5.52
C THR A 561 23.86 0.08 -6.86
N GLY A 562 23.09 -0.64 -7.68
CA GLY A 562 23.48 -0.92 -9.06
C GLY A 562 23.49 0.34 -9.93
N LEU A 563 24.08 0.24 -11.12
CA LEU A 563 24.13 1.35 -12.08
C LEU A 563 22.74 1.72 -12.62
N GLU A 564 22.42 3.01 -12.59
CA GLU A 564 21.22 3.64 -13.16
C GLU A 564 21.61 4.92 -13.93
N GLY A 565 21.33 4.97 -15.23
CA GLY A 565 21.69 6.11 -16.09
C GLY A 565 22.02 5.66 -17.51
N GLU A 566 21.94 6.58 -18.48
CA GLU A 566 22.21 6.29 -19.90
C GLU A 566 23.70 6.42 -20.25
N ASP A 567 24.48 7.12 -19.42
CA ASP A 567 25.91 7.37 -19.61
C ASP A 567 26.70 7.21 -18.29
N PRO A 568 28.03 7.07 -18.34
CA PRO A 568 28.86 6.86 -17.15
C PRO A 568 28.77 7.97 -16.10
N VAL A 569 28.58 9.23 -16.51
CA VAL A 569 28.55 10.38 -15.61
C VAL A 569 27.25 10.36 -14.81
N THR A 570 26.12 10.22 -15.51
CA THR A 570 24.81 10.09 -14.86
C THR A 570 24.76 8.85 -13.97
N ALA A 571 25.32 7.73 -14.43
CA ALA A 571 25.39 6.52 -13.64
C ALA A 571 26.20 6.69 -12.36
N ALA A 572 27.38 7.30 -12.42
CA ALA A 572 28.19 7.58 -11.25
C ALA A 572 27.48 8.49 -10.24
N ALA A 573 26.76 9.51 -10.72
CA ALA A 573 26.01 10.44 -9.86
C ALA A 573 24.88 9.75 -9.07
N ASN A 574 24.25 8.73 -9.68
CA ASN A 574 23.13 7.99 -9.11
C ASN A 574 23.55 6.85 -8.16
N ILE A 575 24.83 6.48 -8.11
CA ILE A 575 25.30 5.45 -7.17
C ILE A 575 25.12 5.95 -5.72
N GLY A 576 24.37 5.18 -4.93
CA GLY A 576 24.09 5.43 -3.52
C GLY A 576 24.65 4.32 -2.63
N ILE A 577 24.88 4.65 -1.36
CA ILE A 577 25.19 3.67 -0.32
C ILE A 577 23.88 3.04 0.13
N VAL A 578 23.74 1.72 -0.04
CA VAL A 578 22.63 0.94 0.52
C VAL A 578 22.88 0.69 2.01
N GLN A 579 24.10 0.27 2.34
CA GLN A 579 24.53 0.04 3.72
C GLN A 579 26.05 0.04 3.85
N ASN A 580 26.53 0.34 5.05
CA ASN A 580 27.94 0.19 5.46
C ASN A 580 27.96 -0.34 6.90
N ARG A 581 28.45 -1.56 7.13
CA ARG A 581 28.30 -2.29 8.40
C ARG A 581 29.63 -2.88 8.88
N ALA A 582 29.92 -2.71 10.17
CA ALA A 582 31.05 -3.34 10.84
C ALA A 582 30.72 -4.77 11.30
N GLU A 583 31.65 -5.41 12.02
CA GLU A 583 31.48 -6.75 12.57
C GLU A 583 30.15 -6.88 13.31
N ARG A 584 29.43 -8.01 13.10
CA ARG A 584 28.11 -8.30 13.71
C ARG A 584 27.05 -7.24 13.42
N ASN A 585 27.04 -6.68 12.21
CA ASN A 585 26.14 -5.60 11.80
C ASN A 585 26.30 -4.29 12.60
N GLY A 586 27.45 -4.12 13.27
CA GLY A 586 27.78 -2.91 14.01
C GLY A 586 27.94 -1.67 13.12
N GLN A 587 28.16 -0.53 13.75
CA GLN A 587 28.44 0.72 13.05
C GLN A 587 29.93 0.78 12.66
N PRO A 588 30.29 1.13 11.41
CA PRO A 588 31.69 1.34 11.01
C PRO A 588 32.39 2.37 11.90
N ASN A 589 33.68 2.17 12.17
CA ASN A 589 34.49 3.17 12.89
C ASN A 589 34.68 4.45 12.04
N ALA A 590 35.20 5.51 12.65
CA ALA A 590 35.35 6.81 11.97
C ALA A 590 36.24 6.73 10.73
N GLU A 591 37.33 5.95 10.79
CA GLU A 591 38.28 5.80 9.68
C GLU A 591 37.65 5.08 8.47
N ALA A 592 36.88 4.01 8.70
CA ALA A 592 36.19 3.29 7.63
C ALA A 592 35.09 4.15 6.98
N ARG A 593 34.40 5.00 7.76
CA ARG A 593 33.45 5.98 7.21
C ARG A 593 34.16 7.03 6.36
N ALA A 594 35.27 7.59 6.85
CA ALA A 594 36.05 8.57 6.10
C ALA A 594 36.55 8.00 4.76
N ALA A 595 37.08 6.77 4.75
CA ALA A 595 37.49 6.08 3.54
C ALA A 595 36.32 5.85 2.57
N THR A 596 35.13 5.49 3.09
CA THR A 596 33.91 5.32 2.29
C THR A 596 33.46 6.64 1.66
N GLU A 597 33.47 7.73 2.42
CA GLU A 597 33.08 9.07 1.95
C GLU A 597 34.04 9.59 0.87
N GLU A 598 35.34 9.39 1.05
CA GLU A 598 36.37 9.72 0.06
C GLU A 598 36.16 8.93 -1.23
N PHE A 599 35.98 7.61 -1.12
CA PHE A 599 35.70 6.73 -2.26
C PHE A 599 34.44 7.14 -3.03
N MET A 600 33.34 7.41 -2.33
CA MET A 600 32.07 7.82 -2.96
C MET A 600 32.19 9.19 -3.64
N ARG A 601 32.96 10.11 -3.06
CA ARG A 601 33.27 11.40 -3.69
C ARG A 601 34.11 11.20 -4.95
N GLY A 602 35.07 10.28 -4.91
CA GLY A 602 35.87 9.88 -6.06
C GLY A 602 35.03 9.32 -7.20
N ILE A 603 34.09 8.42 -6.90
CA ILE A 603 33.13 7.88 -7.90
C ILE A 603 32.29 9.02 -8.50
N LYS A 604 31.61 9.81 -7.65
CA LYS A 604 30.70 10.85 -8.11
C LYS A 604 31.40 12.00 -8.85
N GLY A 605 32.65 12.28 -8.50
CA GLY A 605 33.49 13.27 -9.17
C GLY A 605 34.23 12.73 -10.40
N GLY A 606 34.08 11.45 -10.74
CA GLY A 606 34.79 10.81 -11.85
C GLY A 606 36.28 10.53 -11.61
N GLY A 607 36.79 10.80 -10.41
CA GLY A 607 38.17 10.49 -10.02
C GLY A 607 38.42 8.99 -9.76
N VAL A 608 37.36 8.21 -9.54
CA VAL A 608 37.39 6.75 -9.47
C VAL A 608 36.60 6.22 -10.68
N PRO A 609 37.26 5.60 -11.67
CA PRO A 609 36.58 5.15 -12.89
C PRO A 609 35.64 3.99 -12.58
N ILE A 610 34.42 4.04 -13.13
CA ILE A 610 33.45 2.94 -13.06
C ILE A 610 33.46 2.11 -14.35
N ARG A 611 33.28 0.80 -14.24
CA ARG A 611 33.22 -0.13 -15.37
C ARG A 611 31.83 -0.15 -16.04
N PHE A 612 31.35 1.02 -16.43
CA PHE A 612 29.97 1.24 -16.91
C PHE A 612 29.58 0.34 -18.09
N GLU A 613 30.36 0.37 -19.18
CA GLU A 613 30.09 -0.41 -20.40
C GLU A 613 30.06 -1.91 -20.13
N GLU A 614 30.95 -2.38 -19.26
CA GLU A 614 31.06 -3.78 -18.91
C GLU A 614 29.83 -4.27 -18.13
N ILE A 615 29.40 -3.49 -17.13
CA ILE A 615 28.23 -3.81 -16.31
C ILE A 615 26.95 -3.76 -17.14
N LEU A 616 26.82 -2.78 -18.05
CA LEU A 616 25.69 -2.74 -18.98
C LEU A 616 25.67 -3.93 -19.93
N ALA A 617 26.83 -4.31 -20.48
CA ALA A 617 26.93 -5.49 -21.33
C ALA A 617 26.52 -6.76 -20.58
N TRP A 618 26.94 -6.90 -19.31
CA TRP A 618 26.54 -7.99 -18.43
C TRP A 618 25.02 -8.01 -18.17
N LYS A 619 24.43 -6.86 -17.81
CA LYS A 619 22.97 -6.73 -17.63
C LYS A 619 22.22 -7.14 -18.90
N ARG A 620 22.67 -6.69 -20.08
CA ARG A 620 22.03 -7.02 -21.37
C ARG A 620 22.13 -8.50 -21.70
N ALA A 621 23.29 -9.12 -21.51
CA ALA A 621 23.48 -10.55 -21.77
C ALA A 621 22.59 -11.43 -20.90
N ARG A 622 22.33 -11.00 -19.65
CA ARG A 622 21.41 -11.73 -18.76
C ARG A 622 19.93 -11.46 -19.04
N VAL A 623 19.59 -10.37 -19.73
CA VAL A 623 18.22 -10.05 -20.15
C VAL A 623 17.87 -10.66 -21.52
N GLN A 624 18.85 -10.96 -22.37
CA GLN A 624 18.62 -11.63 -23.65
C GLN A 624 18.67 -13.16 -23.50
N PRO A 625 17.55 -13.89 -23.65
CA PRO A 625 17.62 -15.31 -23.96
C PRO A 625 18.10 -15.43 -25.41
N ASN A 626 19.19 -16.15 -25.64
CA ASN A 626 19.71 -16.44 -26.99
C ASN A 626 18.64 -17.14 -27.84
N GLY A 627 18.00 -16.38 -28.71
CA GLY A 627 17.10 -16.88 -29.75
C GLY A 627 16.81 -15.77 -30.76
N PRO A 628 16.73 -16.08 -32.07
CA PRO A 628 16.39 -15.08 -33.08
C PRO A 628 15.04 -14.45 -32.72
N ALA A 629 14.95 -13.13 -32.88
CA ALA A 629 13.79 -12.32 -32.54
C ALA A 629 12.53 -12.81 -33.27
N ARG A 630 11.84 -13.79 -32.70
CA ARG A 630 10.42 -13.98 -32.91
C ARG A 630 9.76 -12.78 -32.27
N VAL A 631 8.93 -12.10 -33.04
CA VAL A 631 7.93 -11.17 -32.52
C VAL A 631 6.95 -12.01 -31.69
N HIS A 632 7.38 -12.42 -30.49
CA HIS A 632 6.51 -13.02 -29.51
C HIS A 632 5.66 -11.88 -28.98
N ARG A 633 4.38 -11.88 -29.34
CA ARG A 633 3.40 -11.33 -28.42
C ARG A 633 3.64 -12.08 -27.10
N PRO A 634 3.93 -11.39 -25.99
CA PRO A 634 4.12 -12.07 -24.72
C PRO A 634 2.82 -12.80 -24.38
N GLU A 635 2.80 -14.11 -24.59
CA GLU A 635 1.71 -14.97 -24.16
C GLU A 635 1.91 -15.24 -22.68
N THR A 636 0.90 -14.92 -21.87
CA THR A 636 0.92 -15.19 -20.43
C THR A 636 0.72 -16.70 -20.21
N THR A 637 1.75 -17.39 -19.75
CA THR A 637 1.69 -18.83 -19.45
C THR A 637 1.60 -19.08 -17.95
N TRP A 638 1.16 -20.29 -17.55
CA TRP A 638 1.10 -20.67 -16.14
C TRP A 638 2.49 -20.63 -15.49
N GLU A 639 3.55 -21.06 -16.20
CA GLU A 639 4.93 -20.96 -15.71
C GLU A 639 5.34 -19.51 -15.44
N SER A 640 4.94 -18.57 -16.31
CA SER A 640 5.27 -17.15 -16.13
C SER A 640 4.58 -16.53 -14.92
N VAL A 641 3.35 -16.94 -14.61
CA VAL A 641 2.55 -16.38 -13.52
C VAL A 641 2.84 -17.03 -12.17
N LEU A 642 3.11 -18.34 -12.17
CA LEU A 642 3.52 -19.06 -10.96
C LEU A 642 5.00 -18.83 -10.65
N GLU A 643 5.78 -18.36 -11.63
CA GLU A 643 7.20 -18.02 -11.54
C GLU A 643 8.11 -19.23 -11.22
N HIS A 644 7.65 -20.45 -11.51
CA HIS A 644 8.42 -21.70 -11.38
C HIS A 644 7.88 -22.76 -12.34
N ASP A 645 8.69 -23.80 -12.60
CA ASP A 645 8.30 -24.94 -13.43
C ASP A 645 7.34 -25.87 -12.67
N TRP A 646 6.06 -25.48 -12.60
CA TRP A 646 5.03 -26.24 -11.91
C TRP A 646 4.89 -27.68 -12.45
N LYS A 647 5.44 -28.03 -13.63
CA LYS A 647 5.41 -29.40 -14.18
C LYS A 647 6.47 -30.30 -13.54
N ASN A 648 7.52 -29.75 -12.94
CA ASN A 648 8.54 -30.50 -12.23
C ASN A 648 7.99 -31.13 -10.94
N GLU A 649 7.77 -32.45 -10.97
CA GLU A 649 7.21 -33.20 -9.84
C GLU A 649 8.09 -33.14 -8.59
N ARG A 650 9.42 -33.28 -8.76
CA ARG A 650 10.36 -33.23 -7.64
C ARG A 650 10.28 -31.88 -6.91
N MET A 651 10.22 -30.79 -7.66
CA MET A 651 10.08 -29.45 -7.09
C MET A 651 8.73 -29.28 -6.39
N ARG A 652 7.61 -29.70 -7.02
CA ARG A 652 6.29 -29.67 -6.37
C ARG A 652 6.27 -30.46 -5.05
N SER A 653 6.86 -31.66 -5.04
CA SER A 653 6.95 -32.50 -3.84
C SER A 653 7.80 -31.86 -2.75
N ALA A 654 8.91 -31.20 -3.11
CA ALA A 654 9.75 -30.46 -2.17
C ALA A 654 8.98 -29.27 -1.57
N LEU A 655 8.34 -28.45 -2.40
CA LEU A 655 7.50 -27.34 -1.95
C LEU A 655 6.34 -27.82 -1.07
N TRP A 656 5.71 -28.94 -1.41
CA TRP A 656 4.67 -29.53 -0.57
C TRP A 656 5.21 -29.95 0.80
N ALA A 657 6.40 -30.57 0.85
CA ALA A 657 7.03 -30.95 2.11
C ALA A 657 7.28 -29.72 3.01
N GLU A 658 7.68 -28.60 2.42
CA GLU A 658 7.82 -27.33 3.12
C GLU A 658 6.47 -26.81 3.64
N TRP A 659 5.44 -26.77 2.79
CA TRP A 659 4.11 -26.33 3.18
C TRP A 659 3.49 -27.18 4.28
N ARG A 660 3.77 -28.48 4.34
CA ARG A 660 3.30 -29.32 5.46
C ARG A 660 3.83 -28.89 6.82
N THR A 661 4.99 -28.23 6.87
CA THR A 661 5.53 -27.70 8.13
C THR A 661 4.90 -26.35 8.51
N VAL A 662 4.45 -25.59 7.51
CA VAL A 662 3.70 -24.34 7.68
C VAL A 662 2.26 -24.63 8.10
N MET A 663 1.64 -25.54 7.38
CA MET A 663 0.25 -25.94 7.49
C MET A 663 0.08 -26.96 8.61
N GLY A 664 -0.69 -26.64 9.65
CA GLY A 664 -1.04 -27.59 10.71
C GLY A 664 -2.10 -28.62 10.29
N GLY A 665 -2.60 -29.37 11.27
CA GLY A 665 -3.83 -30.17 11.13
C GLY A 665 -3.75 -31.28 10.08
N ARG A 666 -4.79 -31.41 9.25
CA ARG A 666 -4.90 -32.46 8.23
C ARG A 666 -3.88 -32.29 7.10
N ILE A 667 -3.69 -31.05 6.64
CA ILE A 667 -2.76 -30.72 5.56
C ILE A 667 -1.31 -31.03 5.99
N GLY A 668 -0.90 -30.62 7.18
CA GLY A 668 0.47 -30.89 7.67
C GLY A 668 0.80 -32.38 7.78
N LYS A 669 -0.19 -33.21 8.12
CA LYS A 669 -0.03 -34.67 8.25
C LYS A 669 0.01 -35.41 6.92
N ALA A 670 -0.51 -34.83 5.84
CA ALA A 670 -0.65 -35.52 4.56
C ALA A 670 0.64 -35.50 3.74
N HIS A 671 1.18 -36.68 3.43
CA HIS A 671 2.36 -36.79 2.56
C HIS A 671 2.06 -36.43 1.09
N ASN A 672 0.80 -36.55 0.67
CA ASN A 672 0.37 -36.30 -0.70
C ASN A 672 -0.42 -34.97 -0.79
N PRO A 673 -0.11 -34.08 -1.74
CA PRO A 673 -0.84 -32.83 -1.98
C PRO A 673 -2.32 -33.01 -2.35
N GLY A 674 -2.73 -34.20 -2.80
CA GLY A 674 -4.13 -34.54 -3.11
C GLY A 674 -5.10 -34.35 -1.94
N VAL A 675 -4.61 -34.26 -0.69
CA VAL A 675 -5.44 -33.91 0.49
C VAL A 675 -6.19 -32.58 0.31
N ILE A 676 -5.67 -31.68 -0.53
CA ILE A 676 -6.29 -30.40 -0.87
C ILE A 676 -7.72 -30.59 -1.39
N TYR A 677 -7.98 -31.67 -2.14
CA TYR A 677 -9.30 -31.94 -2.71
C TYR A 677 -10.33 -32.42 -1.68
N THR A 678 -9.93 -32.66 -0.43
CA THR A 678 -10.90 -32.86 0.66
C THR A 678 -11.76 -31.61 0.88
N GLU A 679 -11.22 -30.43 0.59
CA GLU A 679 -11.97 -29.18 0.64
C GLU A 679 -12.78 -28.95 -0.64
N ARG A 680 -14.02 -28.49 -0.48
CA ARG A 680 -14.91 -28.21 -1.61
C ARG A 680 -14.37 -27.12 -2.52
N ALA A 681 -13.77 -26.06 -1.95
CA ALA A 681 -13.27 -24.93 -2.73
C ALA A 681 -12.21 -25.33 -3.77
N ALA A 682 -11.33 -26.28 -3.45
CA ALA A 682 -10.34 -26.77 -4.41
C ALA A 682 -10.98 -27.61 -5.54
N ARG A 683 -12.03 -28.37 -5.24
CA ARG A 683 -12.78 -29.13 -6.25
C ARG A 683 -13.59 -28.21 -7.15
N ASP A 684 -14.23 -27.19 -6.59
CA ASP A 684 -14.97 -26.17 -7.33
C ASP A 684 -14.01 -25.38 -8.25
N LEU A 685 -12.79 -25.09 -7.80
CA LEU A 685 -11.74 -24.49 -8.64
C LEU A 685 -11.39 -25.37 -9.85
N VAL A 686 -11.13 -26.68 -9.66
CA VAL A 686 -10.90 -27.60 -10.78
C VAL A 686 -12.10 -27.61 -11.73
N ALA A 687 -13.32 -27.64 -11.20
CA ALA A 687 -14.54 -27.63 -12.01
C ALA A 687 -14.71 -26.33 -12.82
N SER A 688 -14.32 -25.18 -12.26
CA SER A 688 -14.33 -23.89 -12.98
C SER A 688 -13.27 -23.84 -14.09
N MET A 689 -12.08 -24.39 -13.84
CA MET A 689 -10.95 -24.40 -14.76
C MET A 689 -11.10 -25.42 -15.89
N SER A 690 -11.64 -26.61 -15.57
CA SER A 690 -11.92 -27.68 -16.53
C SER A 690 -13.03 -28.59 -16.00
N PRO A 691 -14.30 -28.34 -16.37
CA PRO A 691 -15.44 -29.14 -15.93
C PRO A 691 -15.30 -30.64 -16.28
N ARG A 692 -14.68 -30.94 -17.43
CA ARG A 692 -14.44 -32.31 -17.88
C ARG A 692 -13.40 -33.02 -17.00
N ALA A 693 -12.28 -32.36 -16.69
CA ALA A 693 -11.28 -32.93 -15.79
C ALA A 693 -11.86 -33.17 -14.40
N ALA A 694 -12.70 -32.26 -13.89
CA ALA A 694 -13.39 -32.44 -12.61
C ALA A 694 -14.29 -33.69 -12.61
N ALA A 695 -15.07 -33.91 -13.68
CA ALA A 695 -15.90 -35.12 -13.81
C ALA A 695 -15.06 -36.40 -13.80
N ILE A 696 -13.95 -36.42 -14.55
CA ILE A 696 -13.02 -37.57 -14.59
C ILE A 696 -12.43 -37.86 -13.20
N LEU A 697 -11.98 -36.83 -12.48
CA LEU A 697 -11.42 -36.99 -11.13
C LEU A 697 -12.47 -37.52 -10.13
N LEU A 698 -13.73 -37.08 -10.23
CA LEU A 698 -14.82 -37.59 -9.40
C LEU A 698 -15.12 -39.07 -9.68
N ASP A 699 -15.11 -39.48 -10.95
CA ASP A 699 -15.32 -40.88 -11.34
C ASP A 699 -14.15 -41.76 -10.87
N GLN A 700 -12.91 -41.27 -10.97
CA GLN A 700 -11.72 -41.95 -10.44
C GLN A 700 -11.79 -42.13 -8.91
N GLU A 701 -12.20 -41.09 -8.18
CA GLU A 701 -12.38 -41.16 -6.72
C GLU A 701 -13.49 -42.15 -6.34
N ARG A 702 -14.62 -42.15 -7.05
CA ARG A 702 -15.71 -43.11 -6.85
C ARG A 702 -15.22 -44.55 -7.07
N ALA A 703 -14.51 -44.79 -8.17
CA ALA A 703 -13.97 -46.11 -8.50
C ALA A 703 -12.87 -46.58 -7.52
N ALA A 704 -12.12 -45.65 -6.90
CA ALA A 704 -11.16 -45.98 -5.84
C ALA A 704 -11.87 -46.39 -4.55
N ARG A 705 -12.92 -45.66 -4.14
CA ARG A 705 -13.71 -45.99 -2.95
C ARG A 705 -14.46 -47.32 -3.10
N GLU A 706 -14.98 -47.62 -4.29
CA GLU A 706 -15.60 -48.92 -4.57
C GLU A 706 -14.58 -50.08 -4.45
N ARG A 707 -13.34 -49.86 -4.89
CA ARG A 707 -12.25 -50.84 -4.73
C ARG A 707 -11.84 -51.03 -3.27
N GLU A 708 -11.74 -49.95 -2.49
CA GLU A 708 -11.42 -50.02 -1.06
C GLU A 708 -12.55 -50.65 -0.24
N GLY A 709 -13.81 -50.35 -0.55
CA GLY A 709 -14.98 -50.93 0.12
C GLY A 709 -15.26 -52.40 -0.27
N ALA A 710 -14.73 -52.87 -1.40
CA ALA A 710 -14.82 -54.26 -1.83
C ALA A 710 -13.73 -55.17 -1.22
N LEU A 711 -12.76 -54.62 -0.49
CA LEU A 711 -11.79 -55.43 0.25
C LEU A 711 -12.47 -56.02 1.50
N PRO A 712 -12.56 -57.36 1.64
CA PRO A 712 -13.16 -57.98 2.81
C PRO A 712 -12.37 -57.56 4.05
N ASN A 713 -13.11 -57.17 5.11
CA ASN A 713 -12.52 -56.81 6.40
C ASN A 713 -11.60 -57.97 6.85
N PRO A 714 -10.30 -57.75 7.06
CA PRO A 714 -9.42 -58.81 7.53
C PRO A 714 -9.91 -59.24 8.91
N ALA A 715 -10.32 -60.50 9.00
CA ALA A 715 -10.83 -61.13 10.22
C ALA A 715 -9.76 -61.29 11.30
#